data_AF-A0A945WZ74-F1
#
_entry.id   AF-A0A945WZ74-F1
#
_cell.length_a   1.000
_cell.length_b   1.000
_cell.length_c   1.000
_cell.angle_alpha   90.00
_cell.angle_beta   90.00
_cell.angle_gamma   90.00
#
_symmetry.space_group_name_H-M   'P 1'
#
loop_
_entity.id
_entity.type
_entity.pdbx_description
1 polymer ?
#
loop_
_entity_poly.entity_id
_entity_poly.type
_entity_poly.pdbx_seq_one_letter_code
_entity_poly.pdbx_strand_id
1 'polypeptide(L)'
;MRRTTVMMTIAVASAIFGQVPVKGPLQPASAEERGRTHVSGARLGGAFRASGRTRPMSPSSCESLLWDFSEDSSAGVRVDAGEGLTMAFRSSGQGAVSYVLQGQEALELSWSEGGRYELVISLPRTVVLEGSSRLMCDLYVPREGSVPGGISLGLGVQGDFRHPGRLHSGVWNSLTFKTEGVAVVLGAPLCLQIEAAEAGRVALDRLRLVQLEPQWLSASGHERRCDLRWSPLYTHGFDHYNVYRSPLSGGPQWEALSPWSERGHATLPAYSDFHAANGGRWRYRIGATVDGSEHFSTIREAGPRAENDEEYLESVQWATFMFSWQLAHPFSGLVETNGPLLGSHGNVGSHGLSLSSAPALIERGYVDRRAAADWVLRSLRFLYYHCDDYRGFLQHLINAYTGKSRTGFDTSETSFFIMGALVARQYFNGNSPAETEIRELGTRLYRRLDYPHMLSPEKGHERHLRWGFNPRKVDPNDPAADGWWGLIIGYHESSSSYLLGLGSPTYPLPVECWHDGWVKHAINGRKYYGYRHWVGSNERSLFLDTMSHLGIDPHYRDNNTQYFANAANVVRAHREYHIDNPKGHRNYGPDEWGQNAIVLPETGYTHDKVMRKDNGNISPLGPLQVMPYAPDICVRASRHLYNTYGSRIFNAFGFTFGFNATDNRFAGFVSSIDSQMIPGMIENARTGLIWRLGAANPEIHQALRRIRATYHPKAGLRLAIYHLEQEDYVGWQGFSLLDGREPAASPEVVSTPRDHWRDREQDYAHRYRGALVIREGGEYRFFVEGGNDSRLLIDGQVVASQGKLGPYGGRCEGKLKLAAGVHALQLEWLRREWRAKVSFEWDGPDSGGNRERVPVRSLRTEVDCNLPPQWYGAQRMPLCPGHPVDALVFCRDHDDDPVRITARGLPPWLQCQDLGDGRARLHGHVPPEWGGPLELFLQADDGRGQTDWPLLLESERNR
;
A
#
# COMPACT_ATOMS: atom_id res chain seq x y z
N MET A 1 7.82 -35.24 -13.56
CA MET A 1 6.43 -34.91 -13.13
C MET A 1 6.36 -34.84 -11.61
N ARG A 2 5.54 -33.93 -11.05
CA ARG A 2 5.06 -33.89 -9.64
C ARG A 2 6.10 -34.05 -8.51
N ARG A 3 6.94 -33.02 -8.26
CA ARG A 3 7.54 -32.68 -6.94
C ARG A 3 8.34 -31.37 -7.03
N THR A 4 7.67 -30.21 -7.04
CA THR A 4 8.38 -28.90 -7.14
C THR A 4 7.63 -27.68 -6.56
N THR A 5 6.50 -27.86 -5.86
CA THR A 5 5.60 -26.74 -5.46
C THR A 5 5.42 -26.60 -3.94
N VAL A 6 6.35 -27.11 -3.11
CA VAL A 6 6.18 -27.18 -1.64
C VAL A 6 7.49 -26.99 -0.86
N MET A 7 8.44 -26.17 -1.34
CA MET A 7 9.76 -26.04 -0.69
C MET A 7 10.02 -24.74 0.05
N MET A 8 9.12 -23.74 0.02
CA MET A 8 9.43 -22.42 0.58
C MET A 8 8.69 -22.03 1.87
N THR A 9 7.45 -22.47 2.11
CA THR A 9 6.79 -22.19 3.39
C THR A 9 7.45 -22.93 4.58
N ILE A 10 8.13 -24.04 4.31
CA ILE A 10 8.83 -24.85 5.33
C ILE A 10 9.95 -24.03 6.01
N ALA A 11 10.54 -23.05 5.31
CA ALA A 11 11.57 -22.17 5.88
C ALA A 11 11.04 -21.24 6.98
N VAL A 12 9.74 -20.96 7.02
CA VAL A 12 9.09 -20.13 8.05
C VAL A 12 8.82 -20.95 9.32
N ALA A 13 8.41 -22.21 9.18
CA ALA A 13 8.06 -23.06 10.33
C ALA A 13 9.28 -23.45 11.19
N SER A 14 10.41 -23.82 10.57
CA SER A 14 11.59 -24.31 11.30
C SER A 14 12.33 -23.23 12.13
N ALA A 15 12.00 -21.96 11.96
CA ALA A 15 12.58 -20.86 12.73
C ALA A 15 11.76 -20.46 13.97
N ILE A 16 10.54 -21.01 14.13
CA ILE A 16 9.55 -20.50 15.09
C ILE A 16 9.30 -21.46 16.27
N PHE A 17 9.61 -22.77 16.15
CA PHE A 17 9.33 -23.74 17.21
C PHE A 17 10.55 -24.59 17.64
N GLY A 18 10.95 -24.41 18.90
CA GLY A 18 11.43 -25.51 19.74
C GLY A 18 12.91 -25.55 20.10
N GLN A 19 13.28 -24.85 21.19
CA GLN A 19 14.09 -25.55 22.19
C GLN A 19 13.21 -26.65 22.80
N VAL A 20 13.64 -27.91 22.72
CA VAL A 20 13.09 -29.02 23.50
C VAL A 20 14.19 -29.51 24.43
N PRO A 21 13.95 -29.61 25.76
CA PRO A 21 15.01 -29.96 26.71
C PRO A 21 15.35 -31.45 26.62
N VAL A 22 16.53 -31.76 26.08
CA VAL A 22 17.08 -33.12 26.11
C VAL A 22 17.62 -33.41 27.51
N LYS A 23 16.96 -34.30 28.25
CA LYS A 23 17.48 -34.88 29.50
C LYS A 23 18.59 -35.90 29.18
N GLY A 24 19.80 -35.67 29.69
CA GLY A 24 20.90 -36.65 29.66
C GLY A 24 22.21 -36.02 30.15
N PRO A 25 23.00 -36.67 31.01
CA PRO A 25 24.16 -36.03 31.65
C PRO A 25 25.39 -36.03 30.74
N LEU A 26 26.13 -34.92 30.75
CA LEU A 26 27.47 -34.82 30.18
C LEU A 26 28.50 -34.71 31.31
N GLN A 27 29.40 -35.69 31.39
CA GLN A 27 30.65 -35.58 32.15
C GLN A 27 31.66 -34.72 31.37
N PRO A 28 32.58 -34.01 32.06
CA PRO A 28 33.62 -33.23 31.41
C PRO A 28 34.81 -34.11 30.98
N ALA A 29 35.40 -33.79 29.83
CA ALA A 29 36.72 -34.28 29.41
C ALA A 29 37.67 -33.10 29.19
N SER A 30 38.94 -33.32 29.47
CA SER A 30 39.98 -32.31 29.72
C SER A 30 41.09 -32.26 28.66
N ALA A 31 41.95 -31.23 28.75
CA ALA A 31 43.31 -31.13 28.17
C ALA A 31 43.39 -30.97 26.62
N GLU A 32 44.44 -30.39 26.00
CA GLU A 32 45.61 -29.61 26.47
C GLU A 32 46.27 -28.83 25.29
N GLU A 33 46.74 -27.61 25.58
CA GLU A 33 48.02 -26.97 25.18
C GLU A 33 48.63 -26.89 23.74
N ARG A 34 49.59 -25.94 23.64
CA ARG A 34 50.54 -25.57 22.54
C ARG A 34 49.97 -24.61 21.47
N GLY A 35 50.53 -23.42 21.18
CA GLY A 35 51.62 -22.64 21.80
C GLY A 35 52.79 -22.33 20.84
N ARG A 36 52.98 -21.04 20.45
CA ARG A 36 54.28 -20.36 20.19
C ARG A 36 54.13 -18.88 19.77
N THR A 37 55.20 -18.12 19.98
CA THR A 37 55.33 -16.63 19.99
C THR A 37 56.27 -16.07 18.91
N HIS A 38 56.20 -14.76 18.59
CA HIS A 38 57.38 -13.90 18.33
C HIS A 38 57.07 -12.37 18.38
N VAL A 39 58.10 -11.51 18.52
CA VAL A 39 58.03 -10.07 18.91
C VAL A 39 59.14 -9.20 18.26
N SER A 40 58.84 -7.95 17.85
CA SER A 40 59.72 -6.74 17.75
C SER A 40 58.98 -5.50 17.14
N GLY A 41 59.42 -4.22 17.20
CA GLY A 41 60.26 -3.54 18.21
C GLY A 41 61.20 -2.38 17.77
N ALA A 42 60.75 -1.15 17.42
CA ALA A 42 61.64 0.04 17.20
C ALA A 42 60.98 1.45 17.34
N ARG A 43 61.79 2.55 17.45
CA ARG A 43 61.43 3.96 17.79
C ARG A 43 61.91 5.02 16.77
N LEU A 44 61.35 6.25 16.78
CA LEU A 44 61.94 7.62 16.61
C LEU A 44 60.81 8.67 16.33
N GLY A 45 60.93 10.01 16.47
CA GLY A 45 61.93 10.88 17.16
C GLY A 45 62.21 12.26 16.51
N GLY A 46 61.75 13.40 17.07
CA GLY A 46 62.15 14.77 16.60
C GLY A 46 61.32 15.96 17.17
N ALA A 47 61.92 17.17 17.28
CA ALA A 47 61.30 18.39 17.85
C ALA A 47 61.87 19.71 17.21
N PHE A 48 61.13 20.83 17.27
CA PHE A 48 61.60 22.18 16.90
C PHE A 48 60.91 23.31 17.69
N ARG A 49 61.56 24.48 17.78
CA ARG A 49 61.17 25.71 18.52
C ARG A 49 61.35 26.94 17.62
N ALA A 50 60.50 27.97 17.70
CA ALA A 50 60.73 29.28 17.06
C ALA A 50 60.00 30.43 17.78
N SER A 51 60.53 31.66 17.67
CA SER A 51 60.14 32.86 18.43
C SER A 51 59.33 33.89 17.61
N GLY A 52 58.60 34.78 18.29
CA GLY A 52 57.61 35.66 17.66
C GLY A 52 58.07 37.06 17.21
N ARG A 53 57.29 37.64 16.28
CA ARG A 53 57.07 39.09 16.08
C ARG A 53 55.81 39.31 15.24
N THR A 54 55.00 40.30 15.58
CA THR A 54 53.65 40.52 14.99
C THR A 54 53.66 41.44 13.76
N ARG A 55 52.81 41.12 12.76
CA ARG A 55 52.31 42.01 11.70
C ARG A 55 50.82 41.71 11.46
N PRO A 56 49.98 42.69 11.08
CA PRO A 56 48.57 42.45 10.79
C PRO A 56 48.38 41.85 9.38
N MET A 57 47.46 40.90 9.24
CA MET A 57 46.96 40.40 7.95
C MET A 57 45.43 40.50 7.86
N SER A 58 44.91 40.54 6.63
CA SER A 58 43.49 40.75 6.30
C SER A 58 42.64 39.49 6.53
N PRO A 59 41.31 39.62 6.72
CA PRO A 59 40.44 38.51 7.13
C PRO A 59 40.07 37.60 5.95
N SER A 60 40.92 36.62 5.63
CA SER A 60 40.61 35.58 4.63
C SER A 60 41.39 34.27 4.79
N SER A 61 41.56 33.77 6.02
CA SER A 61 41.92 32.38 6.31
C SER A 61 41.71 32.06 7.79
N CYS A 62 41.19 30.86 8.11
CA CYS A 62 41.26 30.31 9.46
C CYS A 62 42.66 29.76 9.72
N GLU A 63 43.60 30.62 10.13
CA GLU A 63 44.87 30.18 10.70
C GLU A 63 44.73 29.94 12.20
N SER A 64 45.04 28.73 12.65
CA SER A 64 45.08 28.36 14.07
C SER A 64 46.36 28.92 14.71
N LEU A 65 46.24 30.05 15.41
CA LEU A 65 47.31 30.62 16.22
C LEU A 65 47.44 29.86 17.55
N LEU A 66 48.67 29.41 17.85
CA LEU A 66 49.02 28.70 19.07
C LEU A 66 49.99 29.57 19.88
N TRP A 67 49.60 29.99 21.07
CA TRP A 67 50.41 30.80 21.98
C TRP A 67 50.81 29.98 23.21
N ASP A 68 52.10 30.03 23.55
CA ASP A 68 52.71 29.24 24.62
C ASP A 68 53.13 30.21 25.75
N PHE A 69 52.42 30.17 26.87
CA PHE A 69 52.64 31.06 28.02
C PHE A 69 53.40 30.32 29.12
N SER A 70 54.72 30.52 29.16
CA SER A 70 55.58 30.05 30.24
C SER A 70 55.95 31.18 31.19
N GLU A 71 55.73 30.96 32.48
CA GLU A 71 56.03 31.80 33.65
C GLU A 71 54.96 32.85 34.05
N ASP A 72 54.86 33.06 35.37
CA ASP A 72 53.78 33.78 36.04
C ASP A 72 53.60 35.20 35.50
N SER A 73 52.47 35.40 34.81
CA SER A 73 52.02 36.69 34.34
C SER A 73 50.57 36.90 34.77
N SER A 74 50.39 37.55 35.92
CA SER A 74 49.10 37.94 36.50
C SER A 74 48.40 39.10 35.74
N ALA A 75 48.69 39.24 34.44
CA ALA A 75 48.18 40.26 33.55
C ALA A 75 47.42 39.61 32.40
N GLY A 76 46.09 39.71 32.44
CA GLY A 76 45.20 39.08 31.45
C GLY A 76 45.45 39.55 30.02
N VAL A 77 45.29 38.62 29.08
CA VAL A 77 45.48 38.87 27.64
C VAL A 77 44.13 39.16 26.98
N ARG A 78 44.06 40.22 26.18
CA ARG A 78 42.84 40.70 25.53
C ARG A 78 42.97 40.61 24.01
N VAL A 79 41.97 40.03 23.35
CA VAL A 79 41.97 39.79 21.89
C VAL A 79 40.67 40.32 21.28
N ASP A 80 40.80 41.23 20.31
CA ASP A 80 39.71 41.69 19.42
C ASP A 80 39.79 40.90 18.10
N ALA A 81 38.70 40.26 17.68
CA ALA A 81 38.62 39.55 16.40
C ALA A 81 37.22 39.62 15.78
N GLY A 82 37.16 39.47 14.44
CA GLY A 82 35.92 39.28 13.69
C GLY A 82 35.37 37.86 13.80
N GLU A 83 34.20 37.61 13.21
CA GLU A 83 33.48 36.34 13.33
C GLU A 83 34.32 35.13 12.88
N GLY A 84 34.45 34.14 13.79
CA GLY A 84 35.16 32.89 13.55
C GLY A 84 36.64 32.93 13.94
N LEU A 85 36.95 32.58 15.18
CA LEU A 85 38.32 32.35 15.66
C LEU A 85 38.41 31.00 16.40
N THR A 86 39.51 30.27 16.23
CA THR A 86 39.83 29.06 17.02
C THR A 86 41.16 29.28 17.73
N MET A 87 41.18 29.12 19.05
CA MET A 87 42.37 29.32 19.89
C MET A 87 42.71 28.03 20.64
N ALA A 88 44.01 27.74 20.76
CA ALA A 88 44.50 26.63 21.57
C ALA A 88 45.48 27.16 22.63
N PHE A 89 45.25 26.78 23.88
CA PHE A 89 46.03 27.25 25.03
C PHE A 89 46.89 26.12 25.61
N ARG A 90 48.08 26.48 26.08
CA ARG A 90 48.91 25.65 26.95
C ARG A 90 49.33 26.50 28.15
N SER A 91 49.08 26.00 29.36
CA SER A 91 49.42 26.71 30.59
C SER A 91 49.75 25.77 31.73
N SER A 92 50.68 26.21 32.59
CA SER A 92 50.97 25.67 33.90
C SER A 92 51.11 26.84 34.87
N GLY A 93 49.99 27.21 35.52
CA GLY A 93 49.87 28.37 36.42
C GLY A 93 48.41 28.80 36.58
N GLN A 94 48.15 29.89 37.32
CA GLN A 94 46.86 30.59 37.31
C GLN A 94 46.84 31.65 36.20
N GLY A 95 45.70 31.84 35.53
CA GLY A 95 45.57 32.86 34.47
C GLY A 95 44.15 33.04 33.96
N ALA A 96 43.94 34.10 33.17
CA ALA A 96 42.69 34.43 32.51
C ALA A 96 42.92 35.10 31.14
N VAL A 97 42.05 34.78 30.18
CA VAL A 97 42.00 35.41 28.84
C VAL A 97 40.59 35.92 28.57
N SER A 98 40.49 37.18 28.14
CA SER A 98 39.23 37.87 27.87
C SER A 98 39.08 38.12 26.37
N TYR A 99 38.01 37.57 25.78
CA TYR A 99 37.67 37.76 24.38
C TYR A 99 36.66 38.91 24.23
N VAL A 100 37.01 39.88 23.39
CA VAL A 100 36.22 41.09 23.16
C VAL A 100 35.56 40.99 21.79
N LEU A 101 34.23 41.13 21.75
CA LEU A 101 33.46 41.18 20.52
C LEU A 101 32.78 42.54 20.43
N GLN A 102 33.09 43.30 19.39
CA GLN A 102 32.56 44.67 19.16
C GLN A 102 32.75 45.62 20.35
N GLY A 103 33.92 45.57 21.01
CA GLY A 103 34.27 46.49 22.09
C GLY A 103 33.64 46.19 23.46
N GLN A 104 32.93 45.07 23.61
CA GLN A 104 32.48 44.56 24.91
C GLN A 104 33.01 43.14 25.14
N GLU A 105 33.32 42.80 26.39
CA GLU A 105 33.78 41.45 26.76
C GLU A 105 32.64 40.45 26.62
N ALA A 106 32.88 39.41 25.82
CA ALA A 106 31.87 38.43 25.41
C ALA A 106 32.20 37.01 25.88
N LEU A 107 33.45 36.75 26.27
CA LEU A 107 33.88 35.49 26.87
C LEU A 107 35.07 35.75 27.81
N GLU A 108 35.10 35.06 28.96
CA GLU A 108 36.29 34.99 29.80
C GLU A 108 36.62 33.52 30.10
N LEU A 109 37.89 33.17 29.95
CA LEU A 109 38.41 31.82 30.17
C LEU A 109 39.50 31.89 31.23
N SER A 110 39.18 31.42 32.44
CA SER A 110 40.08 31.42 33.59
C SER A 110 40.38 30.01 34.07
N TRP A 111 41.58 29.79 34.61
CA TRP A 111 42.03 28.48 35.09
C TRP A 111 42.92 28.60 36.32
N SER A 112 42.98 27.52 37.11
CA SER A 112 43.78 27.45 38.34
C SER A 112 44.54 26.14 38.50
N GLU A 113 45.57 26.16 39.34
CA GLU A 113 46.30 24.94 39.73
C GLU A 113 45.34 23.84 40.23
N GLY A 114 45.65 22.59 39.85
CA GLY A 114 44.77 21.44 40.04
C GLY A 114 43.97 21.02 38.80
N GLY A 115 44.12 21.69 37.66
CA GLY A 115 43.52 21.26 36.38
C GLY A 115 42.01 21.47 36.29
N ARG A 116 41.48 22.42 37.08
CA ARG A 116 40.09 22.88 36.95
C ARG A 116 40.02 23.90 35.81
N TYR A 117 39.34 23.52 34.74
CA TYR A 117 39.01 24.41 33.63
C TYR A 117 37.57 24.87 33.81
N GLU A 118 37.33 26.18 33.85
CA GLU A 118 36.00 26.77 33.99
C GLU A 118 35.73 27.67 32.78
N LEU A 119 34.80 27.22 31.92
CA LEU A 119 34.40 27.95 30.71
C LEU A 119 33.20 28.83 31.04
N VAL A 120 33.44 30.13 31.25
CA VAL A 120 32.39 31.08 31.63
C VAL A 120 31.90 31.83 30.39
N ILE A 121 30.81 31.33 29.80
CA ILE A 121 30.18 31.94 28.63
C ILE A 121 29.21 33.05 29.07
N SER A 122 29.74 34.27 29.22
CA SER A 122 28.98 35.45 29.63
C SER A 122 28.39 36.22 28.43
N LEU A 123 27.30 35.69 27.84
CA LEU A 123 26.57 36.42 26.79
C LEU A 123 25.77 37.58 27.39
N PRO A 124 25.96 38.86 26.96
CA PRO A 124 25.35 39.99 27.66
C PRO A 124 23.82 40.11 27.54
N ARG A 125 23.19 39.47 26.55
CA ARG A 125 21.80 39.76 26.12
C ARG A 125 21.18 38.65 25.22
N THR A 126 19.93 38.24 25.50
CA THR A 126 19.13 37.10 24.98
C THR A 126 18.91 36.98 23.46
N VAL A 127 19.46 35.98 22.79
CA VAL A 127 19.28 35.73 21.34
C VAL A 127 17.84 35.32 20.97
N VAL A 128 17.18 36.05 20.07
CA VAL A 128 15.94 35.60 19.38
C VAL A 128 16.24 35.29 17.92
N LEU A 129 15.97 34.07 17.48
CA LEU A 129 16.07 33.66 16.08
C LEU A 129 14.67 33.42 15.50
N GLU A 130 14.22 34.31 14.61
CA GLU A 130 13.03 34.09 13.79
C GLU A 130 13.39 33.47 12.43
N GLY A 131 12.49 32.62 11.91
CA GLY A 131 12.71 31.88 10.68
C GLY A 131 13.23 30.45 10.91
N SER A 132 12.91 29.55 9.98
CA SER A 132 13.14 28.11 10.11
C SER A 132 14.61 27.71 10.00
N SER A 133 15.34 27.84 11.11
CA SER A 133 16.73 27.41 11.28
C SER A 133 16.81 26.30 12.33
N ARG A 134 17.26 25.11 11.94
CA ARG A 134 17.51 24.01 12.88
C ARG A 134 18.79 24.28 13.67
N LEU A 135 18.74 24.11 14.99
CA LEU A 135 19.97 23.96 15.77
C LEU A 135 20.55 22.57 15.48
N MET A 136 21.67 22.51 14.77
CA MET A 136 22.50 21.31 14.67
C MET A 136 23.72 21.47 15.57
N CYS A 137 23.93 20.49 16.44
CA CYS A 137 25.18 20.34 17.18
C CYS A 137 25.84 19.06 16.67
N ASP A 138 26.89 19.21 15.86
CA ASP A 138 27.78 18.11 15.49
C ASP A 138 28.85 17.98 16.57
N LEU A 139 28.81 16.88 17.33
CA LEU A 139 29.86 16.53 18.30
C LEU A 139 30.78 15.49 17.68
N TYR A 140 32.01 15.89 17.33
CA TYR A 140 33.02 14.98 16.78
C TYR A 140 34.10 14.69 17.82
N VAL A 141 34.35 13.41 18.10
CA VAL A 141 35.46 12.95 18.95
C VAL A 141 36.19 11.82 18.23
N PRO A 142 37.46 12.00 17.82
CA PRO A 142 38.26 10.92 17.24
C PRO A 142 38.73 9.93 18.33
N ARG A 143 39.06 8.71 17.91
CA ARG A 143 39.38 7.58 18.80
C ARG A 143 40.65 7.77 19.64
N GLU A 144 40.68 6.98 20.72
CA GLU A 144 41.72 6.81 21.74
C GLU A 144 43.18 7.04 21.29
N GLY A 145 43.99 7.70 22.15
CA GLY A 145 45.42 7.43 22.17
C GLY A 145 46.43 8.56 22.38
N SER A 146 46.08 9.78 22.84
CA SER A 146 47.04 10.72 23.48
C SER A 146 46.35 11.96 24.10
N VAL A 147 47.10 12.73 24.90
CA VAL A 147 46.62 13.67 25.93
C VAL A 147 46.31 15.10 25.40
N PRO A 148 45.73 16.03 26.20
CA PRO A 148 44.38 16.56 26.00
C PRO A 148 44.34 17.98 25.39
N GLY A 149 43.26 18.30 24.67
CA GLY A 149 42.94 19.69 24.32
C GLY A 149 42.17 19.83 23.00
N GLY A 150 40.98 20.43 23.07
CA GLY A 150 40.18 20.77 21.88
C GLY A 150 38.69 20.51 22.06
N ILE A 151 37.96 21.49 22.60
CA ILE A 151 36.51 21.62 22.42
C ILE A 151 36.30 22.92 21.66
N SER A 152 35.60 22.86 20.52
CA SER A 152 35.12 24.04 19.80
C SER A 152 33.60 23.98 19.71
N LEU A 153 32.95 25.09 20.08
CA LEU A 153 31.53 25.35 19.88
C LEU A 153 31.39 26.87 19.63
N GLY A 154 30.54 27.26 18.69
CA GLY A 154 30.29 28.67 18.40
C GLY A 154 28.90 28.88 17.80
N LEU A 155 28.19 29.92 18.28
CA LEU A 155 26.91 30.44 17.76
C LEU A 155 26.63 31.82 18.41
N GLY A 156 26.08 32.77 17.64
CA GLY A 156 25.53 34.06 18.10
C GLY A 156 24.03 34.19 17.76
N VAL A 157 23.29 35.31 17.96
CA VAL A 157 23.63 36.71 18.32
C VAL A 157 22.46 37.41 19.06
N GLN A 158 22.73 38.11 20.18
CA GLN A 158 21.98 39.19 20.91
C GLN A 158 20.43 39.26 21.08
N GLY A 159 19.98 39.87 22.21
CA GLY A 159 18.61 40.45 22.35
C GLY A 159 17.90 40.56 23.74
N ASP A 160 18.61 40.90 24.83
CA ASP A 160 18.15 41.46 26.14
C ASP A 160 16.88 40.92 26.85
N PHE A 161 17.00 40.35 28.06
CA PHE A 161 16.04 40.65 29.15
C PHE A 161 16.63 40.56 30.57
N ARG A 162 16.15 41.47 31.42
CA ARG A 162 16.68 41.81 32.75
C ARG A 162 16.29 40.81 33.85
N HIS A 163 17.30 40.34 34.59
CA HIS A 163 17.49 40.29 36.06
C HIS A 163 16.33 40.65 37.05
N PRO A 164 16.34 40.11 38.29
CA PRO A 164 15.50 38.94 38.58
C PRO A 164 14.64 39.05 39.85
N GLY A 165 13.49 38.36 39.86
CA GLY A 165 12.84 37.96 41.10
C GLY A 165 13.63 36.83 41.78
N ARG A 166 14.08 37.04 43.02
CA ARG A 166 14.87 36.06 43.79
C ARG A 166 14.11 34.75 44.05
N LEU A 167 14.84 33.64 44.01
CA LEU A 167 14.61 32.49 44.90
C LEU A 167 15.94 32.10 45.56
N HIS A 168 15.85 31.63 46.81
CA HIS A 168 16.98 31.41 47.72
C HIS A 168 17.41 29.94 47.78
N SER A 169 18.54 29.68 48.44
CA SER A 169 19.04 28.34 48.78
C SER A 169 18.01 27.51 49.57
N GLY A 170 17.73 26.31 49.09
CA GLY A 170 16.87 25.31 49.73
C GLY A 170 16.86 24.01 48.94
N VAL A 171 16.01 23.06 49.36
CA VAL A 171 15.65 21.89 48.51
C VAL A 171 14.97 22.40 47.25
N TRP A 172 15.41 21.95 46.07
CA TRP A 172 14.98 22.49 44.78
C TRP A 172 13.67 21.86 44.31
N ASN A 173 12.60 22.66 44.25
CA ASN A 173 11.24 22.18 43.90
C ASN A 173 10.84 22.47 42.43
N SER A 174 11.67 23.15 41.63
CA SER A 174 11.39 23.39 40.21
C SER A 174 12.66 23.69 39.42
N LEU A 175 12.76 23.13 38.21
CA LEU A 175 13.79 23.44 37.22
C LEU A 175 13.11 24.16 36.05
N THR A 176 13.48 25.40 35.75
CA THR A 176 12.80 26.22 34.73
C THR A 176 13.71 26.50 33.55
N PHE A 177 13.33 25.97 32.39
CA PHE A 177 13.99 26.24 31.11
C PHE A 177 13.40 27.51 30.49
N LYS A 178 14.25 28.43 30.03
CA LYS A 178 13.79 29.60 29.26
C LYS A 178 13.85 29.27 27.77
N THR A 179 12.72 28.79 27.24
CA THR A 179 12.55 28.48 25.81
C THR A 179 12.03 29.72 25.08
N GLU A 180 12.78 30.23 24.11
CA GLU A 180 12.28 31.21 23.14
C GLU A 180 12.26 30.55 21.75
N GLY A 181 11.08 30.51 21.13
CA GLY A 181 10.87 29.96 19.78
C GLY A 181 10.29 28.52 19.67
N VAL A 182 10.32 27.69 20.73
CA VAL A 182 9.73 26.34 20.72
C VAL A 182 8.82 26.12 21.91
N ALA A 183 7.54 25.83 21.64
CA ALA A 183 6.57 25.45 22.67
C ALA A 183 6.79 23.99 23.11
N VAL A 184 7.30 23.79 24.32
CA VAL A 184 7.32 22.48 24.98
C VAL A 184 6.07 22.36 25.85
N VAL A 185 5.08 21.61 25.40
CA VAL A 185 3.87 21.30 26.19
C VAL A 185 4.18 20.13 27.13
N LEU A 186 4.38 20.42 28.41
CA LEU A 186 4.54 19.41 29.45
C LEU A 186 3.17 19.00 30.01
N GLY A 187 2.79 17.73 29.86
CA GLY A 187 1.49 17.20 30.29
C GLY A 187 1.44 16.57 31.68
N ALA A 188 2.59 16.37 32.34
CA ALA A 188 2.75 15.58 33.57
C ALA A 188 4.00 16.02 34.37
N PRO A 189 4.12 15.67 35.67
CA PRO A 189 5.26 16.06 36.51
C PRO A 189 6.57 15.32 36.17
N LEU A 190 7.68 15.96 36.49
CA LEU A 190 9.04 15.45 36.27
C LEU A 190 9.47 14.51 37.41
N CYS A 191 10.17 13.42 37.07
CA CYS A 191 10.88 12.58 38.04
C CYS A 191 12.39 12.56 37.75
N LEU A 192 13.21 12.77 38.78
CA LEU A 192 14.67 12.74 38.72
C LEU A 192 15.17 11.47 39.42
N GLN A 193 15.76 10.54 38.67
CA GLN A 193 16.39 9.35 39.22
C GLN A 193 17.90 9.57 39.37
N ILE A 194 18.43 9.40 40.58
CA ILE A 194 19.84 9.57 40.91
C ILE A 194 20.43 8.20 41.23
N GLU A 195 21.22 7.64 40.32
CA GLU A 195 21.99 6.41 40.58
C GLU A 195 23.29 6.77 41.30
N ALA A 196 23.46 6.28 42.53
CA ALA A 196 24.66 6.54 43.33
C ALA A 196 25.76 5.49 43.07
N ALA A 197 26.84 5.91 42.38
CA ALA A 197 28.05 5.11 42.21
C ALA A 197 29.13 5.55 43.22
N GLU A 198 29.09 4.95 44.40
CA GLU A 198 30.04 5.10 45.51
C GLU A 198 30.22 6.51 46.11
N ALA A 199 30.92 6.58 47.25
CA ALA A 199 30.83 7.71 48.17
C ALA A 199 31.49 9.00 47.65
N GLY A 200 30.71 10.09 47.64
CA GLY A 200 31.24 11.46 47.59
C GLY A 200 31.31 12.14 46.22
N ARG A 201 30.89 11.48 45.12
CA ARG A 201 30.78 12.10 43.80
C ARG A 201 29.43 11.78 43.14
N VAL A 202 28.53 12.76 43.07
CA VAL A 202 27.36 12.67 42.18
C VAL A 202 27.79 13.14 40.79
N ALA A 203 28.08 12.20 39.90
CA ALA A 203 28.28 12.50 38.49
C ALA A 203 26.90 12.60 37.81
N LEU A 204 26.54 13.78 37.30
CA LEU A 204 25.39 13.97 36.40
C LEU A 204 25.74 13.50 34.98
N ASP A 205 26.17 12.24 34.86
CA ASP A 205 26.76 11.67 33.65
C ASP A 205 25.71 11.34 32.58
N ARG A 206 24.44 11.20 32.98
CA ARG A 206 23.31 10.84 32.09
C ARG A 206 22.00 11.51 32.53
N LEU A 207 21.80 12.78 32.18
CA LEU A 207 20.51 13.45 32.36
C LEU A 207 19.53 12.95 31.27
N ARG A 208 18.62 12.04 31.65
CA ARG A 208 17.60 11.48 30.75
C ARG A 208 16.22 12.03 31.09
N LEU A 209 15.55 12.62 30.10
CA LEU A 209 14.11 12.85 30.15
C LEU A 209 13.42 11.51 29.94
N VAL A 210 12.81 10.98 31.00
CA VAL A 210 12.09 9.70 30.95
C VAL A 210 10.60 9.97 30.93
N GLN A 211 9.95 9.64 29.82
CA GLN A 211 8.50 9.49 29.79
C GLN A 211 8.16 8.16 30.49
N LEU A 212 7.33 8.24 31.53
CA LEU A 212 6.82 7.06 32.26
C LEU A 212 5.33 6.79 31.94
N GLU A 213 4.55 7.85 31.72
CA GLU A 213 3.12 7.76 31.43
C GLU A 213 2.82 7.62 29.92
N PRO A 214 1.84 6.80 29.51
CA PRO A 214 1.33 6.79 28.14
C PRO A 214 0.67 8.13 27.80
N GLN A 215 1.13 8.79 26.73
CA GLN A 215 0.61 10.08 26.28
C GLN A 215 -0.33 9.92 25.07
N TRP A 216 -1.07 10.99 24.79
CA TRP A 216 -2.01 11.08 23.65
C TRP A 216 -3.01 9.92 23.55
N LEU A 217 -3.52 9.44 24.69
CA LEU A 217 -4.65 8.50 24.66
C LEU A 217 -5.80 9.13 23.86
N SER A 218 -6.23 8.38 22.86
CA SER A 218 -7.46 8.57 22.08
C SER A 218 -8.39 7.40 22.36
N ALA A 219 -9.69 7.64 22.29
CA ALA A 219 -10.71 6.60 22.41
C ALA A 219 -11.84 6.91 21.42
N SER A 220 -12.07 5.98 20.48
CA SER A 220 -13.04 6.14 19.38
C SER A 220 -14.12 5.06 19.45
N GLY A 221 -15.39 5.48 19.36
CA GLY A 221 -16.55 4.59 19.40
C GLY A 221 -16.92 4.05 18.01
N HIS A 222 -17.20 2.75 17.94
CA HIS A 222 -17.61 2.00 16.75
C HIS A 222 -18.79 1.07 17.08
N GLU A 223 -19.40 0.40 16.10
CA GLU A 223 -20.63 -0.40 16.29
C GLU A 223 -20.52 -1.45 17.42
N ARG A 224 -19.40 -2.16 17.49
CA ARG A 224 -19.17 -3.25 18.46
C ARG A 224 -17.98 -3.04 19.37
N ARG A 225 -17.25 -1.93 19.26
CA ARG A 225 -15.97 -1.75 19.96
C ARG A 225 -15.69 -0.29 20.31
N CYS A 226 -14.77 -0.09 21.25
CA CYS A 226 -14.06 1.18 21.40
C CYS A 226 -12.57 0.97 21.11
N ASP A 227 -12.04 1.70 20.12
CA ASP A 227 -10.62 1.64 19.75
C ASP A 227 -9.83 2.67 20.56
N LEU A 228 -8.78 2.20 21.23
CA LEU A 228 -7.88 2.98 22.07
C LEU A 228 -6.50 3.01 21.42
N ARG A 229 -5.87 4.20 21.34
CA ARG A 229 -4.48 4.35 20.87
C ARG A 229 -3.75 5.41 21.68
N TRP A 230 -2.45 5.19 21.91
CA TRP A 230 -1.57 6.10 22.66
C TRP A 230 -0.16 6.15 22.05
N SER A 231 0.71 7.01 22.59
CA SER A 231 2.13 7.07 22.22
C SER A 231 2.87 5.81 22.71
N PRO A 232 3.69 5.13 21.88
CA PRO A 232 4.58 4.09 22.38
C PRO A 232 5.63 4.67 23.35
N LEU A 233 5.91 3.92 24.41
CA LEU A 233 6.85 4.24 25.47
C LEU A 233 8.20 3.58 25.20
N TYR A 234 9.27 4.38 25.15
CA TYR A 234 10.63 3.91 24.87
C TYR A 234 11.56 4.16 26.07
N THR A 235 11.12 3.76 27.27
CA THR A 235 11.94 3.84 28.48
C THR A 235 12.64 2.52 28.81
N HIS A 236 13.81 2.61 29.45
CA HIS A 236 14.37 1.48 30.19
C HIS A 236 13.41 1.10 31.33
N GLY A 237 13.38 -0.18 31.70
CA GLY A 237 12.49 -0.69 32.75
C GLY A 237 11.03 -0.92 32.32
N PHE A 238 10.62 -0.48 31.12
CA PHE A 238 9.30 -0.76 30.59
C PHE A 238 9.08 -2.26 30.35
N ASP A 239 7.98 -2.78 30.87
CA ASP A 239 7.56 -4.17 30.72
C ASP A 239 6.29 -4.26 29.86
N HIS A 240 5.20 -3.60 30.26
CA HIS A 240 3.91 -3.71 29.59
C HIS A 240 2.96 -2.53 29.84
N TYR A 241 1.86 -2.48 29.07
CA TYR A 241 0.67 -1.69 29.36
C TYR A 241 -0.45 -2.57 29.93
N ASN A 242 -1.23 -1.99 30.84
CA ASN A 242 -2.54 -2.48 31.26
C ASN A 242 -3.62 -1.51 30.78
N VAL A 243 -4.71 -2.05 30.22
CA VAL A 243 -5.86 -1.26 29.75
C VAL A 243 -6.95 -1.30 30.81
N TYR A 244 -7.36 -0.15 31.31
CA TYR A 244 -8.42 -0.03 32.31
C TYR A 244 -9.66 0.64 31.75
N ARG A 245 -10.82 0.15 32.18
CA ARG A 245 -12.13 0.69 31.89
C ARG A 245 -12.92 0.95 33.17
N SER A 246 -13.76 1.97 33.17
CA SER A 246 -14.78 2.22 34.19
C SER A 246 -16.09 2.61 33.50
N PRO A 247 -17.26 2.26 34.04
CA PRO A 247 -18.51 2.89 33.62
C PRO A 247 -18.40 4.43 33.69
N LEU A 248 -19.08 5.14 32.78
CA LEU A 248 -19.23 6.59 32.88
C LEU A 248 -20.28 6.99 33.94
N SER A 249 -21.29 6.15 34.16
CA SER A 249 -22.26 6.31 35.24
C SER A 249 -21.62 6.06 36.61
N GLY A 250 -21.74 7.02 37.53
CA GLY A 250 -21.18 6.93 38.88
C GLY A 250 -19.68 7.29 38.95
N GLY A 251 -19.07 7.01 40.10
CA GLY A 251 -17.65 7.23 40.35
C GLY A 251 -16.74 6.21 39.63
N PRO A 252 -15.43 6.47 39.51
CA PRO A 252 -14.52 5.56 38.81
C PRO A 252 -14.41 4.20 39.50
N GLN A 253 -14.78 3.13 38.79
CA GLN A 253 -14.62 1.73 39.19
C GLN A 253 -13.80 1.04 38.10
N TRP A 254 -12.49 0.93 38.31
CA TRP A 254 -11.55 0.47 37.29
C TRP A 254 -11.46 -1.06 37.21
N GLU A 255 -11.92 -1.60 36.09
CA GLU A 255 -11.73 -2.97 35.63
C GLU A 255 -10.51 -3.04 34.69
N ALA A 256 -9.64 -4.04 34.84
CA ALA A 256 -8.55 -4.29 33.90
C ALA A 256 -9.03 -5.22 32.76
N LEU A 257 -8.97 -4.76 31.51
CA LEU A 257 -9.48 -5.48 30.34
C LEU A 257 -8.45 -6.39 29.66
N SER A 258 -7.17 -6.19 29.97
CA SER A 258 -6.06 -6.91 29.35
C SER A 258 -4.99 -7.24 30.38
N PRO A 259 -5.26 -8.15 31.34
CA PRO A 259 -4.22 -8.65 32.23
C PRO A 259 -3.10 -9.32 31.41
N TRP A 260 -1.87 -9.02 31.78
CA TRP A 260 -0.61 -9.37 31.10
C TRP A 260 -0.45 -10.86 30.69
N SER A 261 -1.19 -11.78 31.34
CA SER A 261 -0.97 -13.23 31.25
C SER A 261 -1.48 -13.94 29.99
N GLU A 262 -2.31 -13.34 29.12
CA GLU A 262 -3.08 -14.14 28.15
C GLU A 262 -2.86 -13.89 26.64
N ARG A 263 -2.45 -12.70 26.16
CA ARG A 263 -2.63 -12.37 24.71
C ARG A 263 -1.52 -11.62 23.97
N GLY A 264 -0.26 -11.59 24.43
CA GLY A 264 0.88 -11.12 23.61
C GLY A 264 0.85 -9.66 23.10
N HIS A 265 -0.16 -8.87 23.47
CA HIS A 265 -0.34 -7.46 23.10
C HIS A 265 0.22 -6.48 24.15
N ALA A 266 0.88 -7.01 25.19
CA ALA A 266 1.27 -6.28 26.39
C ALA A 266 2.13 -5.02 26.10
N THR A 267 2.93 -5.01 25.03
CA THR A 267 3.77 -3.86 24.63
C THR A 267 3.17 -2.99 23.52
N LEU A 268 1.97 -3.31 23.01
CA LEU A 268 1.37 -2.58 21.89
C LEU A 268 0.72 -1.27 22.35
N PRO A 269 0.94 -0.16 21.63
CA PRO A 269 0.37 1.15 21.97
C PRO A 269 -1.09 1.34 21.51
N ALA A 270 -1.86 0.25 21.43
CA ALA A 270 -3.26 0.25 20.97
C ALA A 270 -4.06 -0.97 21.47
N TYR A 271 -5.37 -0.81 21.66
CA TYR A 271 -6.29 -1.86 22.10
C TYR A 271 -7.71 -1.64 21.56
N SER A 272 -8.48 -2.70 21.29
CA SER A 272 -9.88 -2.62 20.87
C SER A 272 -10.78 -3.33 21.90
N ASP A 273 -11.58 -2.55 22.61
CA ASP A 273 -12.53 -3.07 23.59
C ASP A 273 -13.85 -3.49 22.92
N PHE A 274 -13.95 -4.76 22.53
CA PHE A 274 -15.21 -5.36 22.05
C PHE A 274 -16.23 -5.63 23.16
N HIS A 275 -15.83 -5.61 24.43
CA HIS A 275 -16.75 -5.78 25.56
C HIS A 275 -17.53 -4.48 25.86
N ALA A 276 -17.16 -3.36 25.24
CA ALA A 276 -17.89 -2.10 25.30
C ALA A 276 -19.31 -2.17 24.70
N ALA A 277 -19.58 -3.16 23.84
CA ALA A 277 -20.76 -3.28 22.96
C ALA A 277 -22.14 -3.25 23.64
N ASN A 278 -22.23 -3.33 24.97
CA ASN A 278 -23.48 -3.30 25.74
C ASN A 278 -24.13 -1.89 25.85
N GLY A 279 -23.93 -1.01 24.86
CA GLY A 279 -24.56 0.32 24.76
C GLY A 279 -24.11 1.36 25.81
N GLY A 280 -23.15 1.02 26.67
CA GLY A 280 -22.61 1.94 27.68
C GLY A 280 -21.60 2.94 27.12
N ARG A 281 -21.53 4.13 27.72
CA ARG A 281 -20.34 4.98 27.65
C ARG A 281 -19.39 4.64 28.80
N TRP A 282 -18.10 4.67 28.50
CA TRP A 282 -17.03 4.19 29.35
C TRP A 282 -15.93 5.24 29.47
N ARG A 283 -15.25 5.23 30.62
CA ARG A 283 -13.98 5.92 30.86
C ARG A 283 -12.85 4.92 30.64
N TYR A 284 -11.78 5.34 29.99
CA TYR A 284 -10.59 4.53 29.71
C TYR A 284 -9.34 5.24 30.21
N ARG A 285 -8.38 4.46 30.72
CA ARG A 285 -7.00 4.88 31.00
C ARG A 285 -6.03 3.73 30.73
N ILE A 286 -4.79 4.04 30.42
CA ILE A 286 -3.73 3.06 30.21
C ILE A 286 -2.73 3.19 31.36
N GLY A 287 -2.39 2.10 32.04
CA GLY A 287 -1.21 2.04 32.91
C GLY A 287 -0.02 1.53 32.11
N ALA A 288 1.17 2.12 32.25
CA ALA A 288 2.44 1.54 31.82
C ALA A 288 3.24 1.07 33.03
N THR A 289 3.63 -0.20 33.03
CA THR A 289 4.49 -0.79 34.06
C THR A 289 5.95 -0.52 33.70
N VAL A 290 6.64 0.25 34.54
CA VAL A 290 8.07 0.58 34.43
C VAL A 290 8.73 0.27 35.77
N ASP A 291 9.75 -0.59 35.77
CA ASP A 291 10.47 -1.05 36.97
C ASP A 291 9.53 -1.54 38.10
N GLY A 292 8.42 -2.20 37.72
CA GLY A 292 7.39 -2.71 38.63
C GLY A 292 6.40 -1.67 39.16
N SER A 293 6.52 -0.40 38.78
CA SER A 293 5.57 0.67 39.12
C SER A 293 4.65 1.00 37.94
N GLU A 294 3.37 1.26 38.19
CA GLU A 294 2.39 1.56 37.13
C GLU A 294 2.09 3.06 37.00
N HIS A 295 2.24 3.59 35.79
CA HIS A 295 2.11 5.01 35.45
C HIS A 295 0.94 5.24 34.50
N PHE A 296 -0.02 6.08 34.88
CA PHE A 296 -1.31 6.19 34.17
C PHE A 296 -1.36 7.32 33.14
N SER A 297 -2.02 7.06 32.02
CA SER A 297 -2.41 8.07 31.04
C SER A 297 -3.50 9.00 31.56
N THR A 298 -3.70 10.11 30.85
CA THR A 298 -4.97 10.86 30.92
C THR A 298 -6.19 9.97 30.63
N ILE A 299 -7.34 10.31 31.21
CA ILE A 299 -8.60 9.58 31.01
C ILE A 299 -9.27 10.03 29.70
N ARG A 300 -9.81 9.09 28.94
CA ARG A 300 -10.69 9.35 27.79
C ARG A 300 -12.04 8.68 27.94
N GLU A 301 -13.03 9.18 27.19
CA GLU A 301 -14.37 8.62 27.17
C GLU A 301 -14.75 8.16 25.76
N ALA A 302 -15.27 6.95 25.64
CA ALA A 302 -15.88 6.44 24.40
C ALA A 302 -17.03 5.49 24.73
N GLY A 303 -17.86 5.20 23.74
CA GLY A 303 -18.91 4.19 23.81
C GLY A 303 -19.31 3.77 22.40
N PRO A 304 -19.98 2.63 22.22
CA PRO A 304 -20.42 2.20 20.90
C PRO A 304 -21.37 3.21 20.25
N ARG A 305 -21.34 3.28 18.92
CA ARG A 305 -22.26 4.09 18.11
C ARG A 305 -22.72 3.27 16.91
N ALA A 306 -23.93 3.49 16.40
CA ALA A 306 -24.34 2.86 15.14
C ALA A 306 -23.41 3.33 13.99
N GLU A 307 -23.10 2.41 13.07
CA GLU A 307 -22.25 2.69 11.89
C GLU A 307 -22.88 2.07 10.64
N ASN A 308 -23.15 2.89 9.62
CA ASN A 308 -23.54 2.41 8.29
C ASN A 308 -22.38 1.69 7.59
N ASP A 309 -22.60 1.11 6.40
CA ASP A 309 -21.57 0.31 5.71
C ASP A 309 -20.32 1.11 5.32
N GLU A 310 -20.46 2.39 4.97
CA GLU A 310 -19.30 3.23 4.66
C GLU A 310 -18.50 3.55 5.93
N GLU A 311 -19.17 3.92 7.03
CA GLU A 311 -18.51 4.18 8.32
C GLU A 311 -17.82 2.92 8.89
N TYR A 312 -18.47 1.76 8.77
CA TYR A 312 -17.90 0.48 9.16
C TYR A 312 -16.62 0.20 8.36
N LEU A 313 -16.69 0.26 7.03
CA LEU A 313 -15.54 0.01 6.15
C LEU A 313 -14.42 1.02 6.37
N GLU A 314 -14.74 2.27 6.68
CA GLU A 314 -13.76 3.31 7.04
C GLU A 314 -13.07 2.97 8.37
N SER A 315 -13.82 2.51 9.38
CA SER A 315 -13.23 2.04 10.65
C SER A 315 -12.27 0.85 10.45
N VAL A 316 -12.58 -0.05 9.52
CA VAL A 316 -11.75 -1.21 9.19
C VAL A 316 -10.52 -0.80 8.39
N GLN A 317 -10.69 0.09 7.41
CA GLN A 317 -9.61 0.69 6.61
C GLN A 317 -8.57 1.36 7.51
N TRP A 318 -9.03 2.19 8.46
CA TRP A 318 -8.19 2.86 9.45
C TRP A 318 -7.50 1.89 10.40
N ALA A 319 -8.27 0.98 11.03
CA ALA A 319 -7.72 0.01 11.97
C ALA A 319 -6.60 -0.83 11.34
N THR A 320 -6.81 -1.28 10.10
CA THR A 320 -5.86 -2.16 9.40
C THR A 320 -4.59 -1.44 8.93
N PHE A 321 -4.70 -0.19 8.44
CA PHE A 321 -3.52 0.59 8.06
C PHE A 321 -2.61 0.95 9.25
N MET A 322 -3.21 1.13 10.43
CA MET A 322 -2.45 1.49 11.63
C MET A 322 -1.43 0.44 12.06
N PHE A 323 -1.50 -0.78 11.55
CA PHE A 323 -0.43 -1.77 11.69
C PHE A 323 0.88 -1.24 11.06
N SER A 324 0.83 -0.79 9.81
CA SER A 324 2.00 -0.27 9.10
C SER A 324 2.41 1.13 9.49
N TRP A 325 1.49 1.92 10.06
CA TRP A 325 1.76 3.29 10.49
C TRP A 325 2.28 3.37 11.93
N GLN A 326 1.56 2.78 12.88
CA GLN A 326 1.87 2.88 14.32
C GLN A 326 2.97 1.90 14.74
N LEU A 327 3.14 0.77 14.04
CA LEU A 327 4.19 -0.22 14.27
C LEU A 327 5.32 -0.15 13.22
N ALA A 328 5.38 0.93 12.43
CA ALA A 328 6.52 1.19 11.55
C ALA A 328 7.82 1.19 12.34
N HIS A 329 8.82 0.43 11.91
CA HIS A 329 10.10 0.38 12.60
C HIS A 329 10.77 1.78 12.61
N PRO A 330 11.12 2.36 13.77
CA PRO A 330 11.40 3.80 13.87
C PRO A 330 12.60 4.28 13.03
N PHE A 331 13.58 3.40 12.81
CA PHE A 331 14.78 3.71 12.01
C PHE A 331 14.55 3.57 10.51
N SER A 332 13.87 2.50 10.07
CA SER A 332 13.76 2.12 8.65
C SER A 332 12.41 2.45 8.03
N GLY A 333 11.38 2.76 8.83
CA GLY A 333 10.00 2.91 8.38
C GLY A 333 9.33 1.62 7.87
N LEU A 334 10.03 0.48 7.91
CA LEU A 334 9.53 -0.78 7.37
C LEU A 334 8.48 -1.43 8.28
N VAL A 335 7.64 -2.26 7.66
CA VAL A 335 6.55 -3.01 8.29
C VAL A 335 7.06 -4.37 8.75
N GLU A 336 6.76 -4.76 9.98
CA GLU A 336 7.10 -6.06 10.56
C GLU A 336 6.16 -7.18 10.03
N THR A 337 6.56 -8.45 10.13
CA THR A 337 5.90 -9.55 9.40
C THR A 337 4.59 -10.07 10.02
N ASN A 338 4.44 -10.11 11.36
CA ASN A 338 3.27 -10.76 12.00
C ASN A 338 2.84 -10.11 13.34
N GLY A 339 2.95 -8.79 13.47
CA GLY A 339 2.74 -8.08 14.74
C GLY A 339 3.90 -8.28 15.71
N PRO A 340 3.75 -7.95 17.01
CA PRO A 340 4.87 -7.76 17.95
C PRO A 340 5.57 -9.04 18.40
N LEU A 341 5.26 -10.18 17.77
CA LEU A 341 5.93 -11.45 18.01
C LEU A 341 7.04 -11.62 16.97
N LEU A 342 8.27 -11.28 17.40
CA LEU A 342 9.56 -11.78 16.90
C LEU A 342 10.29 -10.99 15.77
N GLY A 343 10.47 -9.69 15.97
CA GLY A 343 11.81 -9.10 16.04
C GLY A 343 12.19 -8.10 14.94
N SER A 344 13.49 -7.84 14.83
CA SER A 344 14.07 -6.73 14.06
C SER A 344 14.02 -6.88 12.54
N HIS A 345 12.88 -7.24 11.95
CA HIS A 345 12.74 -7.71 10.57
C HIS A 345 11.63 -6.99 9.80
N GLY A 346 12.02 -6.18 8.82
CA GLY A 346 11.09 -5.58 7.86
C GLY A 346 10.76 -6.55 6.72
N ASN A 347 9.49 -6.65 6.36
CA ASN A 347 9.00 -7.42 5.22
C ASN A 347 8.80 -6.50 4.00
N VAL A 348 9.49 -6.80 2.90
CA VAL A 348 9.59 -5.87 1.75
C VAL A 348 8.29 -5.79 0.95
N GLY A 349 7.65 -6.91 0.60
CA GLY A 349 6.39 -6.90 -0.14
C GLY A 349 5.24 -6.31 0.68
N SER A 350 5.12 -6.67 1.96
CA SER A 350 4.12 -6.08 2.88
C SER A 350 4.29 -4.57 3.02
N HIS A 351 5.53 -4.08 3.10
CA HIS A 351 5.80 -2.64 3.08
C HIS A 351 5.39 -2.03 1.73
N GLY A 352 5.67 -2.71 0.61
CA GLY A 352 5.17 -2.34 -0.72
C GLY A 352 3.66 -2.14 -0.79
N LEU A 353 2.90 -3.12 -0.32
CA LEU A 353 1.44 -3.06 -0.27
C LEU A 353 0.97 -1.91 0.64
N SER A 354 1.70 -1.62 1.71
CA SER A 354 1.44 -0.45 2.58
C SER A 354 1.68 0.88 1.86
N LEU A 355 2.74 0.98 1.05
CA LEU A 355 3.01 2.17 0.22
C LEU A 355 1.95 2.37 -0.86
N SER A 356 1.45 1.28 -1.46
CA SER A 356 0.29 1.33 -2.36
C SER A 356 -0.98 1.78 -1.64
N SER A 357 -1.21 1.35 -0.39
CA SER A 357 -2.41 1.68 0.39
C SER A 357 -2.38 3.07 1.04
N ALA A 358 -1.21 3.65 1.30
CA ALA A 358 -1.05 4.91 2.02
C ALA A 358 -1.83 6.12 1.46
N PRO A 359 -1.94 6.34 0.13
CA PRO A 359 -2.77 7.39 -0.44
C PRO A 359 -4.21 7.40 0.07
N ALA A 360 -4.82 6.23 0.26
CA ALA A 360 -6.20 6.11 0.72
C ALA A 360 -6.42 6.77 2.09
N LEU A 361 -5.48 6.61 3.03
CA LEU A 361 -5.63 7.15 4.38
C LEU A 361 -5.31 8.64 4.46
N ILE A 362 -4.55 9.16 3.50
CA ILE A 362 -4.26 10.60 3.40
C ILE A 362 -5.46 11.32 2.78
N GLU A 363 -6.05 10.79 1.71
CA GLU A 363 -7.29 11.33 1.12
C GLU A 363 -8.49 11.26 2.07
N ARG A 364 -8.54 10.25 2.97
CA ARG A 364 -9.54 10.13 4.05
C ARG A 364 -9.21 10.98 5.28
N GLY A 365 -8.13 11.78 5.27
CA GLY A 365 -7.77 12.70 6.35
C GLY A 365 -7.23 12.05 7.64
N TYR A 366 -6.98 10.73 7.63
CA TYR A 366 -6.48 10.00 8.80
C TYR A 366 -5.00 10.23 9.09
N VAL A 367 -4.21 10.51 8.06
CA VAL A 367 -2.77 10.75 8.18
C VAL A 367 -2.41 12.03 7.44
N ASP A 368 -1.72 12.94 8.13
CA ASP A 368 -1.18 14.14 7.50
C ASP A 368 -0.22 13.78 6.36
N ARG A 369 -0.41 14.42 5.20
CA ARG A 369 0.35 14.16 3.98
C ARG A 369 1.86 14.33 4.17
N ARG A 370 2.29 15.33 4.94
CA ARG A 370 3.72 15.59 5.18
C ARG A 370 4.31 14.52 6.10
N ALA A 371 3.62 14.15 7.18
CA ALA A 371 4.03 13.04 8.02
C ALA A 371 4.15 11.73 7.21
N ALA A 372 3.18 11.47 6.32
CA ALA A 372 3.22 10.31 5.43
C ALA A 372 4.41 10.36 4.47
N ALA A 373 4.70 11.51 3.86
CA ALA A 373 5.88 11.70 3.02
C ALA A 373 7.19 11.43 3.81
N ASP A 374 7.31 11.90 5.05
CA ASP A 374 8.49 11.64 5.90
C ASP A 374 8.63 10.15 6.29
N TRP A 375 7.53 9.40 6.41
CA TRP A 375 7.56 7.93 6.59
C TRP A 375 8.00 7.20 5.32
N VAL A 376 7.36 7.50 4.18
CA VAL A 376 7.72 6.91 2.88
C VAL A 376 9.17 7.21 2.51
N LEU A 377 9.61 8.46 2.64
CA LEU A 377 10.98 8.84 2.30
C LEU A 377 12.02 8.11 3.15
N ARG A 378 11.77 7.92 4.45
CA ARG A 378 12.64 7.14 5.35
C ARG A 378 12.77 5.69 4.88
N SER A 379 11.70 5.04 4.46
CA SER A 379 11.77 3.65 3.97
C SER A 379 12.43 3.51 2.60
N LEU A 380 12.16 4.43 1.67
CA LEU A 380 12.84 4.47 0.37
C LEU A 380 14.35 4.73 0.55
N ARG A 381 14.75 5.65 1.43
CA ARG A 381 16.16 5.88 1.77
C ARG A 381 16.80 4.64 2.39
N PHE A 382 16.12 3.96 3.32
CA PHE A 382 16.64 2.75 3.95
C PHE A 382 16.87 1.61 2.94
N LEU A 383 15.89 1.36 2.07
CA LEU A 383 15.97 0.31 1.04
C LEU A 383 16.94 0.64 -0.12
N TYR A 384 17.28 1.92 -0.31
CA TYR A 384 18.22 2.36 -1.34
C TYR A 384 19.67 2.48 -0.82
N TYR A 385 19.89 3.05 0.37
CA TYR A 385 21.24 3.36 0.88
C TYR A 385 21.80 2.35 1.89
N HIS A 386 20.95 1.53 2.54
CA HIS A 386 21.37 0.67 3.65
C HIS A 386 21.14 -0.82 3.42
N CYS A 387 20.30 -1.22 2.46
CA CYS A 387 19.94 -2.62 2.25
C CYS A 387 20.80 -3.31 1.18
N ASP A 388 21.17 -4.57 1.42
CA ASP A 388 21.78 -5.40 0.38
C ASP A 388 20.76 -5.64 -0.76
N ASP A 389 21.18 -5.47 -2.01
CA ASP A 389 20.45 -5.89 -3.21
C ASP A 389 21.26 -6.88 -4.06
N TYR A 390 20.57 -7.64 -4.92
CA TYR A 390 21.19 -8.43 -5.98
C TYR A 390 20.62 -7.97 -7.30
N ARG A 391 21.44 -7.26 -8.10
CA ARG A 391 21.02 -6.75 -9.41
C ARG A 391 19.76 -5.86 -9.31
N GLY A 392 19.69 -5.07 -8.24
CA GLY A 392 18.57 -4.23 -7.86
C GLY A 392 17.46 -4.93 -7.08
N PHE A 393 17.36 -6.27 -7.14
CA PHE A 393 16.32 -7.01 -6.45
C PHE A 393 16.56 -7.04 -4.94
N LEU A 394 15.50 -6.75 -4.21
CA LEU A 394 15.47 -6.77 -2.75
C LEU A 394 15.17 -8.18 -2.24
N GLN A 395 15.08 -8.31 -0.92
CA GLN A 395 14.91 -9.58 -0.22
C GLN A 395 13.54 -9.63 0.44
N HIS A 396 13.03 -10.82 0.72
CA HIS A 396 11.78 -10.96 1.45
C HIS A 396 11.86 -10.32 2.86
N LEU A 397 12.85 -10.71 3.67
CA LEU A 397 13.03 -10.23 5.04
C LEU A 397 14.41 -9.59 5.26
N ILE A 398 14.39 -8.33 5.70
CA ILE A 398 15.56 -7.49 5.92
C ILE A 398 15.69 -7.13 7.40
N ASN A 399 16.90 -7.14 7.97
CA ASN A 399 17.10 -6.63 9.32
C ASN A 399 16.87 -5.10 9.37
N ALA A 400 15.86 -4.66 10.10
CA ALA A 400 15.32 -3.30 10.08
C ALA A 400 16.24 -2.23 10.72
N TYR A 401 17.33 -2.62 11.38
CA TYR A 401 18.38 -1.70 11.87
C TYR A 401 19.58 -1.60 10.93
N THR A 402 19.94 -2.69 10.25
CA THR A 402 21.23 -2.82 9.53
C THR A 402 21.10 -2.95 8.03
N GLY A 403 19.90 -3.15 7.50
CA GLY A 403 19.63 -3.43 6.09
C GLY A 403 20.13 -4.80 5.60
N LYS A 404 20.73 -5.60 6.49
CA LYS A 404 21.37 -6.86 6.12
C LYS A 404 20.40 -8.01 5.88
N SER A 405 20.84 -8.88 4.99
CA SER A 405 20.15 -10.10 4.59
C SER A 405 19.89 -11.11 5.70
N ARG A 406 18.62 -11.54 5.84
CA ARG A 406 18.25 -12.83 6.45
C ARG A 406 17.85 -13.89 5.42
N THR A 407 17.04 -13.53 4.42
CA THR A 407 16.60 -14.43 3.35
C THR A 407 17.45 -14.26 2.09
N GLY A 408 17.15 -15.00 1.02
CA GLY A 408 17.62 -14.62 -0.31
C GLY A 408 16.86 -13.43 -0.88
N PHE A 409 17.32 -12.98 -2.04
CA PHE A 409 16.70 -11.96 -2.88
C PHE A 409 15.48 -12.56 -3.59
N ASP A 410 14.37 -11.83 -3.62
CA ASP A 410 13.06 -12.33 -4.03
C ASP A 410 12.41 -11.39 -5.07
N THR A 411 12.11 -11.94 -6.24
CA THR A 411 11.55 -11.21 -7.39
C THR A 411 10.10 -10.77 -7.14
N SER A 412 9.31 -11.55 -6.38
CA SER A 412 7.90 -11.23 -6.09
C SER A 412 7.77 -10.15 -5.03
N GLU A 413 8.48 -10.30 -3.91
CA GLU A 413 8.49 -9.31 -2.83
C GLU A 413 9.02 -7.96 -3.33
N THR A 414 10.05 -7.99 -4.21
CA THR A 414 10.53 -6.79 -4.91
C THR A 414 9.46 -6.18 -5.80
N SER A 415 8.69 -6.97 -6.57
CA SER A 415 7.70 -6.41 -7.50
C SER A 415 6.51 -5.75 -6.78
N PHE A 416 6.07 -6.31 -5.64
CA PHE A 416 5.09 -5.67 -4.76
C PHE A 416 5.63 -4.35 -4.17
N PHE A 417 6.88 -4.34 -3.68
CA PHE A 417 7.53 -3.12 -3.21
C PHE A 417 7.63 -2.03 -4.27
N ILE A 418 8.05 -2.39 -5.48
CA ILE A 418 8.26 -1.44 -6.56
C ILE A 418 6.93 -0.88 -7.07
N MET A 419 5.86 -1.69 -7.12
CA MET A 419 4.52 -1.18 -7.40
C MET A 419 4.08 -0.14 -6.36
N GLY A 420 4.34 -0.39 -5.07
CA GLY A 420 4.11 0.57 -3.98
C GLY A 420 4.91 1.86 -4.12
N ALA A 421 6.20 1.76 -4.44
CA ALA A 421 7.06 2.92 -4.68
C ALA A 421 6.63 3.73 -5.92
N LEU A 422 6.08 3.08 -6.95
CA LEU A 422 5.54 3.74 -8.15
C LEU A 422 4.18 4.41 -7.89
N VAL A 423 3.31 3.83 -7.07
CA VAL A 423 2.09 4.50 -6.57
C VAL A 423 2.47 5.74 -5.76
N ALA A 424 3.42 5.61 -4.82
CA ALA A 424 3.91 6.73 -4.02
C ALA A 424 4.56 7.83 -4.91
N ARG A 425 5.31 7.46 -5.96
CA ARG A 425 5.87 8.41 -6.95
C ARG A 425 4.79 9.27 -7.62
N GLN A 426 3.63 8.71 -7.95
CA GLN A 426 2.54 9.47 -8.57
C GLN A 426 1.74 10.28 -7.55
N TYR A 427 1.57 9.74 -6.33
CA TYR A 427 0.81 10.41 -5.28
C TYR A 427 1.54 11.62 -4.68
N PHE A 428 2.83 11.47 -4.38
CA PHE A 428 3.70 12.51 -3.82
C PHE A 428 4.28 13.39 -4.94
N ASN A 429 3.41 14.15 -5.60
CA ASN A 429 3.69 15.01 -6.76
C ASN A 429 3.99 16.49 -6.42
N GLY A 430 4.02 16.86 -5.13
CA GLY A 430 4.28 18.22 -4.68
C GLY A 430 5.74 18.68 -4.83
N ASN A 431 5.94 19.99 -4.73
CA ASN A 431 7.25 20.65 -4.90
C ASN A 431 8.11 20.68 -3.62
N SER A 432 7.75 19.93 -2.57
CA SER A 432 8.58 19.84 -1.37
C SER A 432 9.86 19.02 -1.65
N PRO A 433 10.97 19.26 -0.93
CA PRO A 433 12.18 18.43 -1.08
C PRO A 433 11.91 16.95 -0.80
N ALA A 434 11.05 16.65 0.18
CA ALA A 434 10.71 15.28 0.55
C ALA A 434 9.92 14.57 -0.56
N GLU A 435 8.86 15.20 -1.10
CA GLU A 435 8.09 14.61 -2.20
C GLU A 435 8.92 14.49 -3.49
N THR A 436 9.82 15.43 -3.75
CA THR A 436 10.75 15.36 -4.88
C THR A 436 11.68 14.15 -4.76
N GLU A 437 12.28 13.93 -3.58
CA GLU A 437 13.18 12.80 -3.36
C GLU A 437 12.44 11.45 -3.36
N ILE A 438 11.17 11.39 -2.93
CA ILE A 438 10.32 10.19 -3.10
C ILE A 438 10.22 9.81 -4.58
N ARG A 439 9.95 10.77 -5.47
CA ARG A 439 9.84 10.53 -6.91
C ARG A 439 11.16 10.06 -7.53
N GLU A 440 12.27 10.65 -7.09
CA GLU A 440 13.61 10.22 -7.51
C GLU A 440 13.94 8.81 -7.04
N LEU A 441 13.80 8.52 -5.74
CA LEU A 441 14.16 7.23 -5.15
C LEU A 441 13.28 6.10 -5.70
N GLY A 442 11.97 6.29 -5.83
CA GLY A 442 11.09 5.31 -6.47
C GLY A 442 11.51 5.01 -7.91
N THR A 443 11.93 6.04 -8.66
CA THR A 443 12.47 5.87 -10.02
C THR A 443 13.83 5.17 -10.04
N ARG A 444 14.75 5.51 -9.13
CA ARG A 444 16.08 4.86 -9.02
C ARG A 444 15.96 3.38 -8.62
N LEU A 445 15.11 3.08 -7.63
CA LEU A 445 14.84 1.72 -7.14
C LEU A 445 14.23 0.81 -8.20
N TYR A 446 13.38 1.34 -9.08
CA TYR A 446 12.84 0.57 -10.21
C TYR A 446 13.86 0.39 -11.34
N ARG A 447 14.59 1.44 -11.71
CA ARG A 447 15.53 1.40 -12.84
C ARG A 447 16.76 0.50 -12.61
N ARG A 448 17.09 0.15 -11.36
CA ARG A 448 18.19 -0.78 -11.04
C ARG A 448 17.88 -2.27 -11.25
N LEU A 449 16.61 -2.65 -11.51
CA LEU A 449 16.20 -4.05 -11.61
C LEU A 449 16.61 -4.68 -12.95
N ASP A 450 17.61 -5.57 -12.91
CA ASP A 450 18.10 -6.32 -14.07
C ASP A 450 17.23 -7.57 -14.35
N TYR A 451 16.02 -7.36 -14.89
CA TYR A 451 15.09 -8.47 -15.12
C TYR A 451 15.63 -9.61 -16.02
N PRO A 452 16.40 -9.35 -17.10
CA PRO A 452 17.00 -10.43 -17.90
C PRO A 452 17.93 -11.34 -17.08
N HIS A 453 18.65 -10.79 -16.08
CA HIS A 453 19.49 -11.59 -15.18
C HIS A 453 18.68 -12.53 -14.27
N MET A 454 17.40 -12.22 -14.01
CA MET A 454 16.49 -13.07 -13.21
C MET A 454 15.76 -14.15 -14.03
N LEU A 455 16.02 -14.26 -15.34
CA LEU A 455 15.47 -15.34 -16.15
C LEU A 455 16.13 -16.69 -15.84
N SER A 456 15.35 -17.77 -15.90
CA SER A 456 15.90 -19.12 -15.94
C SER A 456 16.64 -19.36 -17.26
N PRO A 457 17.71 -20.19 -17.28
CA PRO A 457 18.23 -20.74 -18.52
C PRO A 457 17.10 -21.35 -19.37
N GLU A 458 17.10 -21.10 -20.68
CA GLU A 458 16.02 -21.54 -21.56
C GLU A 458 15.85 -23.06 -21.50
N LYS A 459 14.61 -23.50 -21.24
CA LYS A 459 14.30 -24.92 -21.10
C LYS A 459 13.12 -25.27 -22.00
N GLY A 460 13.39 -26.01 -23.08
CA GLY A 460 12.36 -26.36 -24.06
C GLY A 460 11.74 -25.15 -24.77
N HIS A 461 12.55 -24.11 -25.02
CA HIS A 461 12.16 -22.82 -25.59
C HIS A 461 11.26 -21.93 -24.71
N GLU A 462 11.10 -22.25 -23.42
CA GLU A 462 10.37 -21.40 -22.48
C GLU A 462 11.32 -20.49 -21.69
N ARG A 463 10.93 -19.21 -21.52
CA ARG A 463 11.64 -18.22 -20.70
C ARG A 463 10.82 -17.82 -19.47
N HIS A 464 11.24 -18.32 -18.32
CA HIS A 464 10.59 -18.10 -17.01
C HIS A 464 11.38 -17.11 -16.17
N LEU A 465 10.70 -16.23 -15.41
CA LEU A 465 11.33 -15.57 -14.28
C LEU A 465 11.59 -16.58 -13.15
N ARG A 466 12.78 -16.52 -12.55
CA ARG A 466 13.09 -17.24 -11.31
C ARG A 466 12.49 -16.50 -10.11
N TRP A 467 12.09 -17.24 -9.09
CA TRP A 467 11.47 -16.65 -7.90
C TRP A 467 12.51 -15.88 -7.06
N GLY A 468 13.72 -16.41 -6.93
CA GLY A 468 14.79 -15.69 -6.27
C GLY A 468 16.15 -16.37 -6.27
N PHE A 469 17.12 -15.69 -5.65
CA PHE A 469 18.53 -16.06 -5.56
C PHE A 469 19.09 -15.87 -4.15
N ASN A 470 19.92 -16.80 -3.67
CA ASN A 470 20.53 -16.74 -2.34
C ASN A 470 22.00 -17.14 -2.46
N PRO A 471 22.94 -16.19 -2.35
CA PRO A 471 24.37 -16.48 -2.47
C PRO A 471 24.89 -17.41 -1.36
N ARG A 472 24.21 -17.50 -0.20
CA ARG A 472 24.56 -18.42 0.89
C ARG A 472 24.21 -19.89 0.58
N LYS A 473 23.50 -20.15 -0.52
CA LYS A 473 23.15 -21.49 -1.01
C LYS A 473 23.97 -21.90 -2.24
N VAL A 474 24.98 -21.11 -2.61
CA VAL A 474 25.90 -21.47 -3.70
C VAL A 474 27.03 -22.33 -3.15
N ASP A 475 27.18 -23.55 -3.65
CA ASP A 475 28.38 -24.37 -3.41
C ASP A 475 29.18 -24.51 -4.71
N PRO A 476 30.42 -23.97 -4.78
CA PRO A 476 31.28 -24.13 -5.96
C PRO A 476 31.59 -25.58 -6.35
N ASN A 477 31.35 -26.55 -5.46
CA ASN A 477 31.62 -27.98 -5.67
C ASN A 477 30.37 -28.78 -6.07
N ASP A 478 29.17 -28.22 -5.93
CA ASP A 478 27.91 -28.84 -6.36
C ASP A 478 27.17 -27.92 -7.36
N PRO A 479 27.24 -28.19 -8.68
CA PRO A 479 26.51 -27.44 -9.69
C PRO A 479 24.98 -27.44 -9.54
N ALA A 480 24.39 -28.32 -8.71
CA ALA A 480 22.97 -28.27 -8.37
C ALA A 480 22.65 -27.27 -7.25
N ALA A 481 23.64 -26.89 -6.45
CA ALA A 481 23.57 -25.80 -5.48
C ALA A 481 23.94 -24.47 -6.14
N ASP A 482 23.17 -24.05 -7.16
CA ASP A 482 23.40 -22.81 -7.92
C ASP A 482 22.86 -21.54 -7.20
N GLY A 483 22.28 -21.70 -6.01
CA GLY A 483 21.70 -20.62 -5.19
C GLY A 483 20.32 -20.13 -5.65
N TRP A 484 19.81 -20.55 -6.81
CA TRP A 484 18.51 -20.13 -7.33
C TRP A 484 17.38 -21.04 -6.84
N TRP A 485 16.15 -20.52 -6.76
CA TRP A 485 14.96 -21.35 -6.55
C TRP A 485 13.73 -20.78 -7.25
N GLY A 486 12.77 -21.68 -7.44
CA GLY A 486 11.42 -21.37 -7.92
C GLY A 486 11.38 -20.88 -9.37
N LEU A 487 10.21 -21.03 -9.97
CA LEU A 487 9.86 -20.37 -11.22
C LEU A 487 8.53 -19.65 -10.96
N ILE A 488 8.44 -18.41 -11.43
CA ILE A 488 7.22 -17.61 -11.42
C ILE A 488 6.41 -18.06 -12.65
N ILE A 489 5.48 -18.99 -12.43
CA ILE A 489 4.66 -19.61 -13.48
C ILE A 489 3.18 -19.39 -13.22
N GLY A 490 2.46 -18.89 -14.22
CA GLY A 490 1.04 -18.58 -14.09
C GLY A 490 0.20 -19.82 -13.74
N TYR A 491 -0.98 -19.71 -13.14
CA TYR A 491 -1.54 -18.53 -12.49
C TYR A 491 -1.17 -18.53 -10.99
N HIS A 492 -0.68 -17.41 -10.47
CA HIS A 492 -0.39 -17.21 -9.04
C HIS A 492 -0.40 -15.71 -8.68
N GLU A 493 0.19 -15.31 -7.55
CA GLU A 493 0.09 -13.96 -6.98
C GLU A 493 0.99 -12.89 -7.64
N SER A 494 1.98 -13.28 -8.45
CA SER A 494 3.12 -12.43 -8.86
C SER A 494 3.09 -11.98 -10.34
N SER A 495 1.91 -11.71 -10.94
CA SER A 495 1.84 -11.15 -12.30
C SER A 495 2.58 -9.81 -12.42
N SER A 496 2.62 -9.03 -11.33
CA SER A 496 3.40 -7.80 -11.16
C SER A 496 4.87 -7.95 -11.53
N SER A 497 5.48 -9.10 -11.25
CA SER A 497 6.89 -9.38 -11.57
C SER A 497 7.13 -9.41 -13.07
N TYR A 498 6.21 -9.98 -13.85
CA TYR A 498 6.28 -9.92 -15.31
C TYR A 498 5.90 -8.54 -15.84
N LEU A 499 4.83 -7.93 -15.31
CA LEU A 499 4.32 -6.65 -15.81
C LEU A 499 5.33 -5.52 -15.61
N LEU A 500 5.95 -5.40 -14.43
CA LEU A 500 7.05 -4.46 -14.19
C LEU A 500 8.31 -4.82 -14.99
N GLY A 501 8.57 -6.11 -15.24
CA GLY A 501 9.66 -6.54 -16.11
C GLY A 501 9.47 -6.11 -17.58
N LEU A 502 8.27 -6.27 -18.13
CA LEU A 502 7.90 -5.80 -19.46
C LEU A 502 7.88 -4.27 -19.57
N GLY A 503 7.52 -3.59 -18.48
CA GLY A 503 7.48 -2.13 -18.39
C GLY A 503 8.85 -1.48 -18.19
N SER A 504 9.87 -2.24 -17.75
CA SER A 504 11.17 -1.71 -17.36
C SER A 504 11.82 -0.88 -18.49
N PRO A 505 12.23 0.38 -18.22
CA PRO A 505 12.84 1.26 -19.21
C PRO A 505 14.36 1.05 -19.35
N THR A 506 14.98 0.26 -18.47
CA THR A 506 16.44 0.01 -18.44
C THR A 506 16.79 -1.42 -18.80
N TYR A 507 16.14 -2.39 -18.17
CA TYR A 507 16.37 -3.82 -18.39
C TYR A 507 15.02 -4.53 -18.65
N PRO A 508 14.41 -4.33 -19.83
CA PRO A 508 13.11 -4.92 -20.16
C PRO A 508 13.17 -6.44 -20.35
N LEU A 509 12.11 -7.12 -19.90
CA LEU A 509 11.80 -8.48 -20.36
C LEU A 509 11.33 -8.48 -21.82
N PRO A 510 11.72 -9.49 -22.62
CA PRO A 510 11.05 -9.83 -23.87
C PRO A 510 9.59 -10.22 -23.64
N VAL A 511 8.69 -9.89 -24.57
CA VAL A 511 7.25 -10.13 -24.40
C VAL A 511 6.88 -11.62 -24.38
N GLU A 512 7.71 -12.47 -24.98
CA GLU A 512 7.50 -13.92 -24.96
C GLU A 512 7.57 -14.50 -23.54
N CYS A 513 8.28 -13.85 -22.60
CA CYS A 513 8.32 -14.29 -21.20
C CYS A 513 6.93 -14.28 -20.55
N TRP A 514 6.05 -13.37 -20.96
CA TRP A 514 4.64 -13.36 -20.56
C TRP A 514 3.85 -14.53 -21.15
N HIS A 515 4.15 -14.92 -22.40
CA HIS A 515 3.47 -16.03 -23.04
C HIS A 515 3.92 -17.39 -22.48
N ASP A 516 5.24 -17.58 -22.42
CA ASP A 516 5.87 -18.83 -22.03
C ASP A 516 5.72 -19.11 -20.53
N GLY A 517 6.04 -18.13 -19.68
CA GLY A 517 6.04 -18.30 -18.23
C GLY A 517 4.70 -18.03 -17.57
N TRP A 518 3.96 -17.01 -18.02
CA TRP A 518 2.68 -16.64 -17.41
C TRP A 518 1.47 -17.31 -18.07
N VAL A 519 1.11 -16.85 -19.27
CA VAL A 519 -0.12 -17.22 -19.98
C VAL A 519 -0.28 -18.72 -20.16
N LYS A 520 0.74 -19.40 -20.70
CA LYS A 520 0.72 -20.83 -21.01
C LYS A 520 0.32 -21.71 -19.83
N HIS A 521 0.72 -21.32 -18.63
CA HIS A 521 0.44 -22.05 -17.40
C HIS A 521 -0.79 -21.53 -16.65
N ALA A 522 -1.24 -20.30 -16.95
CA ALA A 522 -2.40 -19.67 -16.32
C ALA A 522 -3.76 -20.19 -16.80
N ILE A 523 -3.86 -20.64 -18.05
CA ILE A 523 -5.12 -21.03 -18.71
C ILE A 523 -5.81 -22.21 -18.01
N ASN A 524 -7.13 -22.10 -17.82
CA ASN A 524 -7.99 -23.15 -17.26
C ASN A 524 -9.22 -23.44 -18.14
N GLY A 525 -10.07 -22.44 -18.37
CA GLY A 525 -11.27 -22.56 -19.21
C GLY A 525 -12.38 -23.45 -18.64
N ARG A 526 -12.43 -23.67 -17.31
CA ARG A 526 -13.47 -24.46 -16.64
C ARG A 526 -14.59 -23.57 -16.07
N LYS A 527 -15.74 -24.17 -15.78
CA LYS A 527 -16.81 -23.57 -14.97
C LYS A 527 -16.76 -24.10 -13.53
N TYR A 528 -16.97 -23.24 -12.54
CA TYR A 528 -17.17 -23.57 -11.12
C TYR A 528 -18.46 -22.87 -10.68
N TYR A 529 -19.44 -23.61 -10.13
CA TYR A 529 -20.77 -23.09 -9.78
C TYR A 529 -21.39 -22.20 -10.88
N GLY A 530 -21.29 -22.63 -12.14
CA GLY A 530 -21.80 -21.90 -13.31
C GLY A 530 -20.85 -20.84 -13.90
N TYR A 531 -20.02 -20.20 -13.09
CA TYR A 531 -19.10 -19.12 -13.49
C TYR A 531 -17.86 -19.66 -14.20
N ARG A 532 -17.45 -19.03 -15.31
CA ARG A 532 -16.27 -19.45 -16.10
C ARG A 532 -15.00 -18.75 -15.63
N HIS A 533 -13.96 -19.55 -15.38
CA HIS A 533 -12.61 -19.11 -15.07
C HIS A 533 -11.74 -19.38 -16.30
N TRP A 534 -11.30 -18.33 -16.99
CA TRP A 534 -10.41 -18.44 -18.14
C TRP A 534 -8.97 -18.69 -17.69
N VAL A 535 -8.54 -18.02 -16.63
CA VAL A 535 -7.27 -18.25 -15.94
C VAL A 535 -7.49 -18.55 -14.45
N GLY A 536 -6.47 -19.09 -13.80
CA GLY A 536 -6.57 -19.43 -12.37
C GLY A 536 -7.55 -20.58 -12.12
N SER A 537 -7.93 -20.80 -10.87
CA SER A 537 -8.84 -21.89 -10.49
C SER A 537 -9.46 -21.62 -9.13
N ASN A 538 -10.74 -21.97 -8.97
CA ASN A 538 -11.41 -21.97 -7.66
C ASN A 538 -10.96 -23.14 -6.75
N GLU A 539 -9.84 -23.80 -7.06
CA GLU A 539 -9.13 -24.72 -6.16
C GLU A 539 -8.02 -24.02 -5.34
N ARG A 540 -8.04 -22.69 -5.27
CA ARG A 540 -6.95 -21.87 -4.71
C ARG A 540 -7.48 -20.65 -3.93
N SER A 541 -6.62 -20.13 -3.07
CA SER A 541 -6.82 -18.96 -2.22
C SER A 541 -7.04 -17.65 -2.99
N LEU A 542 -7.87 -16.77 -2.44
CA LEU A 542 -8.26 -15.48 -3.06
C LEU A 542 -7.11 -14.49 -3.27
N PHE A 543 -6.02 -14.57 -2.49
CA PHE A 543 -4.90 -13.63 -2.62
C PHE A 543 -4.23 -13.63 -4.02
N LEU A 544 -4.33 -14.75 -4.75
CA LEU A 544 -3.73 -14.89 -6.08
C LEU A 544 -4.29 -13.90 -7.10
N ASP A 545 -5.60 -13.62 -7.03
CA ASP A 545 -6.28 -12.69 -7.94
C ASP A 545 -6.13 -11.22 -7.51
N THR A 546 -5.52 -10.93 -6.34
CA THR A 546 -5.54 -9.58 -5.73
C THR A 546 -4.17 -8.95 -5.51
N MET A 547 -3.13 -9.71 -5.12
CA MET A 547 -1.84 -9.14 -4.71
C MET A 547 -1.18 -8.24 -5.76
N SER A 548 -0.98 -8.76 -6.97
CA SER A 548 -0.47 -7.97 -8.10
C SER A 548 -1.42 -6.84 -8.51
N HIS A 549 -2.73 -7.01 -8.26
CA HIS A 549 -3.78 -6.10 -8.69
C HIS A 549 -4.17 -5.03 -7.65
N LEU A 550 -3.43 -4.88 -6.55
CA LEU A 550 -3.59 -3.74 -5.64
C LEU A 550 -3.22 -2.43 -6.33
N GLY A 551 -2.02 -2.40 -6.94
CA GLY A 551 -1.51 -1.26 -7.70
C GLY A 551 -1.73 -1.36 -9.21
N ILE A 552 -1.82 -2.57 -9.78
CA ILE A 552 -2.07 -2.75 -11.20
C ILE A 552 -3.58 -2.92 -11.41
N ASP A 553 -4.18 -1.99 -12.14
CA ASP A 553 -5.59 -2.06 -12.53
C ASP A 553 -5.88 -3.36 -13.34
N PRO A 554 -6.68 -4.31 -12.81
CA PRO A 554 -6.97 -5.59 -13.46
C PRO A 554 -7.93 -5.49 -14.64
N HIS A 555 -8.40 -4.30 -15.03
CA HIS A 555 -9.26 -4.15 -16.22
C HIS A 555 -8.52 -4.43 -17.54
N TYR A 556 -7.20 -4.58 -17.51
CA TYR A 556 -6.43 -5.06 -18.65
C TYR A 556 -6.81 -6.50 -19.05
N ARG A 557 -6.36 -6.87 -20.25
CA ARG A 557 -6.61 -8.16 -20.87
C ARG A 557 -5.32 -8.78 -21.42
N ASP A 558 -5.34 -10.10 -21.63
CA ASP A 558 -4.46 -10.80 -22.56
C ASP A 558 -5.27 -11.61 -23.61
N ASN A 559 -4.58 -12.46 -24.40
CA ASN A 559 -5.18 -13.33 -25.42
C ASN A 559 -6.24 -14.33 -24.91
N ASN A 560 -6.39 -14.48 -23.59
CA ASN A 560 -7.23 -15.50 -22.95
C ASN A 560 -8.33 -14.90 -22.08
N THR A 561 -8.03 -13.80 -21.37
CA THR A 561 -8.97 -13.20 -20.41
C THR A 561 -8.82 -11.69 -20.28
N GLN A 562 -9.90 -11.05 -19.82
CA GLN A 562 -9.84 -9.80 -19.07
C GLN A 562 -9.74 -10.16 -17.57
N TYR A 563 -8.85 -9.52 -16.82
CA TYR A 563 -8.43 -10.03 -15.50
C TYR A 563 -9.46 -9.73 -14.39
N PHE A 564 -10.04 -8.53 -14.36
CA PHE A 564 -11.11 -8.14 -13.42
C PHE A 564 -12.34 -9.04 -13.54
N ALA A 565 -12.80 -9.32 -14.75
CA ALA A 565 -13.96 -10.18 -15.00
C ALA A 565 -13.70 -11.65 -14.59
N ASN A 566 -12.46 -12.13 -14.75
CA ASN A 566 -12.07 -13.44 -14.24
C ASN A 566 -12.10 -13.47 -12.70
N ALA A 567 -11.53 -12.46 -12.05
CA ALA A 567 -11.53 -12.34 -10.60
C ALA A 567 -12.95 -12.22 -10.03
N ALA A 568 -13.84 -11.43 -10.65
CA ALA A 568 -15.25 -11.37 -10.25
C ALA A 568 -15.96 -12.72 -10.33
N ASN A 569 -15.66 -13.53 -11.36
CA ASN A 569 -16.17 -14.90 -11.46
C ASN A 569 -15.56 -15.83 -10.40
N VAL A 570 -14.27 -15.67 -10.07
CA VAL A 570 -13.64 -16.38 -8.95
C VAL A 570 -14.37 -16.10 -7.66
N VAL A 571 -14.60 -14.83 -7.32
CA VAL A 571 -15.28 -14.43 -6.07
C VAL A 571 -16.69 -15.01 -5.98
N ARG A 572 -17.49 -14.90 -7.05
CA ARG A 572 -18.86 -15.45 -7.07
C ARG A 572 -18.86 -16.96 -6.88
N ALA A 573 -18.10 -17.71 -7.68
CA ALA A 573 -18.03 -19.16 -7.55
C ALA A 573 -17.46 -19.61 -6.20
N HIS A 574 -16.55 -18.81 -5.61
CA HIS A 574 -15.96 -19.07 -4.32
C HIS A 574 -16.98 -18.89 -3.19
N ARG A 575 -17.86 -17.89 -3.28
CA ARG A 575 -19.00 -17.74 -2.37
C ARG A 575 -20.02 -18.87 -2.52
N GLU A 576 -20.39 -19.24 -3.74
CA GLU A 576 -21.38 -20.33 -3.96
C GLU A 576 -20.89 -21.68 -3.41
N TYR A 577 -19.57 -21.95 -3.41
CA TYR A 577 -19.00 -23.11 -2.71
C TYR A 577 -19.26 -23.12 -1.20
N HIS A 578 -19.21 -21.95 -0.54
CA HIS A 578 -19.47 -21.84 0.89
C HIS A 578 -20.98 -21.91 1.20
N ILE A 579 -21.85 -21.56 0.25
CA ILE A 579 -23.30 -21.79 0.34
C ILE A 579 -23.65 -23.27 0.21
N ASP A 580 -23.05 -23.95 -0.78
CA ASP A 580 -23.20 -25.40 -0.99
C ASP A 580 -22.62 -26.22 0.17
N ASN A 581 -21.53 -25.75 0.77
CA ASN A 581 -20.88 -26.31 1.95
C ASN A 581 -20.75 -27.86 1.91
N PRO A 582 -20.13 -28.45 0.86
CA PRO A 582 -20.15 -29.90 0.64
C PRO A 582 -19.35 -30.72 1.68
N LYS A 583 -18.73 -30.05 2.65
CA LYS A 583 -18.03 -30.67 3.79
C LYS A 583 -18.75 -30.49 5.13
N GLY A 584 -19.86 -29.77 5.18
CA GLY A 584 -20.65 -29.55 6.39
C GLY A 584 -19.90 -28.76 7.46
N HIS A 585 -19.05 -27.81 7.06
CA HIS A 585 -18.37 -26.92 8.01
C HIS A 585 -19.39 -26.02 8.71
N ARG A 586 -19.09 -25.68 9.96
CA ARG A 586 -19.97 -24.83 10.78
C ARG A 586 -20.09 -23.44 10.15
N ASN A 587 -21.31 -22.92 10.12
CA ASN A 587 -21.68 -21.54 9.73
C ASN A 587 -21.36 -21.08 8.30
N TYR A 588 -20.58 -21.84 7.52
CA TYR A 588 -20.37 -21.61 6.08
C TYR A 588 -21.70 -21.33 5.36
N GLY A 589 -21.72 -20.28 4.56
CA GLY A 589 -22.94 -19.81 3.92
C GLY A 589 -22.75 -18.52 3.11
N PRO A 590 -23.84 -17.77 2.83
CA PRO A 590 -23.81 -16.61 1.95
C PRO A 590 -22.92 -15.45 2.43
N ASP A 591 -22.70 -15.36 3.75
CA ASP A 591 -21.97 -14.28 4.42
C ASP A 591 -20.79 -14.78 5.30
N GLU A 592 -20.54 -16.10 5.36
CA GLU A 592 -19.33 -16.69 5.96
C GLU A 592 -18.55 -17.45 4.88
N TRP A 593 -17.66 -16.71 4.22
CA TRP A 593 -16.74 -17.18 3.20
C TRP A 593 -15.46 -16.33 3.20
N GLY A 594 -14.36 -16.86 2.66
CA GLY A 594 -13.09 -16.12 2.63
C GLY A 594 -11.83 -16.98 2.72
N GLN A 595 -11.85 -18.22 2.20
CA GLN A 595 -10.67 -19.07 2.17
C GLN A 595 -9.47 -18.41 1.52
N ASN A 596 -8.36 -18.40 2.25
CA ASN A 596 -7.12 -17.80 1.85
C ASN A 596 -5.92 -18.63 2.33
N ALA A 597 -4.70 -18.15 2.11
CA ALA A 597 -3.59 -18.61 2.94
C ALA A 597 -3.78 -18.05 4.36
N ILE A 598 -3.66 -18.89 5.40
CA ILE A 598 -3.71 -18.45 6.80
C ILE A 598 -2.66 -19.16 7.65
N VAL A 599 -2.47 -18.69 8.89
CA VAL A 599 -1.78 -19.43 9.95
C VAL A 599 -2.70 -19.51 11.16
N LEU A 600 -2.88 -20.71 11.71
CA LEU A 600 -3.43 -20.93 13.04
C LEU A 600 -2.34 -21.52 13.95
N PRO A 601 -2.32 -21.21 15.26
CA PRO A 601 -1.27 -21.69 16.17
C PRO A 601 -1.10 -23.22 16.19
N GLU A 602 -2.21 -23.96 16.06
CA GLU A 602 -2.25 -25.42 16.23
C GLU A 602 -1.97 -26.18 14.93
N THR A 603 -2.30 -25.60 13.77
CA THR A 603 -2.13 -26.25 12.45
C THR A 603 -0.94 -25.69 11.66
N GLY A 604 -0.35 -24.59 12.13
CA GLY A 604 0.65 -23.83 11.38
C GLY A 604 0.06 -23.15 10.15
N TYR A 605 0.92 -22.84 9.18
CA TYR A 605 0.53 -22.25 7.90
C TYR A 605 -0.23 -23.25 7.03
N THR A 606 -1.41 -22.84 6.57
CA THR A 606 -2.19 -23.56 5.57
C THR A 606 -2.39 -22.68 4.33
N HIS A 607 -1.93 -23.16 3.19
CA HIS A 607 -2.35 -22.63 1.88
C HIS A 607 -3.56 -23.43 1.44
N ASP A 608 -4.71 -23.11 1.99
CA ASP A 608 -5.90 -23.93 1.80
C ASP A 608 -6.34 -23.90 0.34
N LYS A 609 -6.54 -25.11 -0.19
CA LYS A 609 -6.99 -25.32 -1.56
C LYS A 609 -8.49 -25.51 -1.50
N VAL A 610 -9.20 -24.42 -1.76
CA VAL A 610 -10.66 -24.36 -1.87
C VAL A 610 -11.17 -25.60 -2.62
N MET A 611 -12.28 -26.19 -2.17
CA MET A 611 -12.83 -27.48 -2.63
C MET A 611 -11.95 -28.72 -2.40
N ARG A 612 -10.68 -28.70 -2.79
CA ARG A 612 -9.80 -29.89 -2.84
C ARG A 612 -9.21 -30.28 -1.49
N LYS A 613 -8.99 -29.31 -0.60
CA LYS A 613 -8.43 -29.45 0.75
C LYS A 613 -9.06 -28.45 1.75
N ASP A 614 -10.28 -27.99 1.48
CA ASP A 614 -11.10 -27.29 2.48
C ASP A 614 -11.12 -28.07 3.81
N ASN A 615 -10.89 -27.36 4.90
CA ASN A 615 -10.70 -27.86 6.25
C ASN A 615 -11.48 -27.01 7.29
N GLY A 616 -12.35 -26.10 6.85
CA GLY A 616 -13.11 -25.20 7.72
C GLY A 616 -12.43 -23.86 8.02
N ASN A 617 -11.22 -23.62 7.51
CA ASN A 617 -10.48 -22.37 7.70
C ASN A 617 -11.07 -21.23 6.87
N ILE A 618 -11.18 -20.03 7.46
CA ILE A 618 -11.58 -18.79 6.81
C ILE A 618 -10.56 -17.70 7.16
N SER A 619 -10.17 -16.89 6.17
CA SER A 619 -9.53 -15.60 6.45
C SER A 619 -10.62 -14.51 6.44
N PRO A 620 -10.81 -13.77 7.55
CA PRO A 620 -11.78 -12.67 7.59
C PRO A 620 -11.34 -11.47 6.74
N LEU A 621 -10.06 -11.42 6.35
CA LEU A 621 -9.52 -10.48 5.38
C LEU A 621 -9.94 -10.83 3.93
N GLY A 622 -10.33 -12.09 3.67
CA GLY A 622 -10.64 -12.62 2.33
C GLY A 622 -11.67 -11.78 1.55
N PRO A 623 -12.89 -11.55 2.06
CA PRO A 623 -13.88 -10.71 1.39
C PRO A 623 -13.41 -9.28 1.14
N LEU A 624 -12.62 -8.70 2.06
CA LEU A 624 -12.10 -7.35 1.93
C LEU A 624 -11.00 -7.23 0.87
N GLN A 625 -10.13 -8.24 0.73
CA GLN A 625 -9.13 -8.29 -0.35
C GLN A 625 -9.77 -8.27 -1.74
N VAL A 626 -10.93 -8.89 -1.89
CA VAL A 626 -11.63 -9.03 -3.18
C VAL A 626 -12.79 -8.03 -3.36
N MET A 627 -12.92 -7.03 -2.47
CA MET A 627 -14.02 -6.07 -2.49
C MET A 627 -14.28 -5.42 -3.87
N PRO A 628 -13.26 -4.96 -4.64
CA PRO A 628 -13.51 -4.28 -5.92
C PRO A 628 -14.25 -5.12 -6.96
N TYR A 629 -14.21 -6.45 -6.85
CA TYR A 629 -14.83 -7.35 -7.82
C TYR A 629 -16.30 -7.65 -7.52
N ALA A 630 -16.75 -7.49 -6.27
CA ALA A 630 -18.11 -7.81 -5.84
C ALA A 630 -18.51 -7.13 -4.51
N PRO A 631 -18.54 -5.78 -4.42
CA PRO A 631 -18.60 -5.04 -3.16
C PRO A 631 -19.77 -5.46 -2.25
N ASP A 632 -20.98 -5.62 -2.79
CA ASP A 632 -22.21 -5.90 -2.03
C ASP A 632 -22.20 -7.24 -1.27
N ILE A 633 -21.50 -8.26 -1.78
CA ILE A 633 -21.31 -9.54 -1.06
C ILE A 633 -20.11 -9.49 -0.13
N CYS A 634 -19.10 -8.68 -0.45
CA CYS A 634 -17.90 -8.53 0.35
C CYS A 634 -18.14 -7.74 1.64
N VAL A 635 -18.88 -6.63 1.57
CA VAL A 635 -19.22 -5.82 2.76
C VAL A 635 -20.15 -6.58 3.71
N ARG A 636 -21.17 -7.29 3.18
CA ARG A 636 -22.06 -8.13 3.98
C ARG A 636 -21.31 -9.26 4.68
N ALA A 637 -20.44 -9.98 3.98
CA ALA A 637 -19.63 -11.03 4.59
C ALA A 637 -18.67 -10.46 5.64
N SER A 638 -17.98 -9.35 5.35
CA SER A 638 -17.10 -8.71 6.33
C SER A 638 -17.85 -8.26 7.59
N ARG A 639 -19.01 -7.59 7.45
CA ARG A 639 -19.84 -7.18 8.58
C ARG A 639 -20.43 -8.37 9.33
N HIS A 640 -20.79 -9.45 8.64
CA HIS A 640 -21.22 -10.70 9.30
C HIS A 640 -20.11 -11.26 10.18
N LEU A 641 -18.90 -11.43 9.64
CA LEU A 641 -17.75 -11.94 10.39
C LEU A 641 -17.40 -11.03 11.58
N TYR A 642 -17.43 -9.71 11.40
CA TYR A 642 -17.25 -8.72 12.46
C TYR A 642 -18.29 -8.87 13.58
N ASN A 643 -19.58 -8.96 13.24
CA ASN A 643 -20.66 -9.06 14.20
C ASN A 643 -20.72 -10.41 14.92
N THR A 644 -20.38 -11.51 14.23
CA THR A 644 -20.43 -12.87 14.78
C THR A 644 -19.20 -13.22 15.63
N TYR A 645 -18.01 -12.76 15.22
CA TYR A 645 -16.73 -13.21 15.80
C TYR A 645 -15.79 -12.08 16.28
N GLY A 646 -16.17 -10.80 16.12
CA GLY A 646 -15.26 -9.65 16.26
C GLY A 646 -14.39 -9.64 17.52
N SER A 647 -14.93 -10.04 18.68
CA SER A 647 -14.19 -10.15 19.95
C SER A 647 -13.06 -11.19 19.97
N ARG A 648 -12.91 -11.99 18.90
CA ARG A 648 -11.89 -13.03 18.71
C ARG A 648 -11.09 -12.87 17.42
N ILE A 649 -11.65 -12.24 16.38
CA ILE A 649 -11.00 -12.07 15.07
C ILE A 649 -10.65 -10.63 14.72
N PHE A 650 -10.84 -9.65 15.62
CA PHE A 650 -10.54 -8.25 15.35
C PHE A 650 -9.84 -7.60 16.55
N ASN A 651 -8.84 -6.78 16.29
CA ASN A 651 -8.10 -6.02 17.29
C ASN A 651 -7.77 -4.61 16.77
N ALA A 652 -6.95 -3.85 17.49
CA ALA A 652 -6.61 -2.47 17.14
C ALA A 652 -5.80 -2.32 15.83
N PHE A 653 -5.51 -3.42 15.15
CA PHE A 653 -4.80 -3.49 13.88
C PHE A 653 -5.63 -4.18 12.78
N GLY A 654 -6.96 -4.23 12.96
CA GLY A 654 -7.90 -4.82 12.01
C GLY A 654 -8.22 -6.28 12.32
N PHE A 655 -8.59 -7.03 11.28
CA PHE A 655 -8.89 -8.46 11.43
C PHE A 655 -7.62 -9.30 11.62
N THR A 656 -7.71 -10.37 12.42
CA THR A 656 -6.65 -11.37 12.58
C THR A 656 -6.57 -12.29 11.36
N PHE A 657 -5.46 -13.01 11.21
CA PHE A 657 -5.10 -13.71 9.98
C PHE A 657 -6.17 -14.72 9.51
N GLY A 658 -6.74 -15.48 10.43
CA GLY A 658 -7.76 -16.48 10.12
C GLY A 658 -8.37 -17.16 11.34
N PHE A 659 -9.42 -17.93 11.11
CA PHE A 659 -10.09 -18.74 12.13
C PHE A 659 -10.67 -20.02 11.49
N ASN A 660 -11.14 -20.92 12.35
CA ASN A 660 -11.91 -22.11 11.98
C ASN A 660 -13.05 -22.26 13.00
N ALA A 661 -14.28 -21.95 12.59
CA ALA A 661 -15.45 -22.00 13.46
C ALA A 661 -15.87 -23.43 13.84
N THR A 662 -15.52 -24.42 13.00
CA THR A 662 -15.80 -25.85 13.26
C THR A 662 -14.93 -26.36 14.40
N ASP A 663 -13.62 -26.14 14.31
CA ASP A 663 -12.63 -26.60 15.29
C ASP A 663 -12.41 -25.61 16.46
N ASN A 664 -13.12 -24.47 16.46
CA ASN A 664 -13.03 -23.40 17.46
C ASN A 664 -11.62 -22.75 17.59
N ARG A 665 -10.82 -22.75 16.52
CA ARG A 665 -9.43 -22.21 16.48
C ARG A 665 -9.38 -20.82 15.85
N PHE A 666 -8.55 -19.93 16.40
CA PHE A 666 -8.55 -18.50 16.04
C PHE A 666 -7.11 -17.97 16.08
N ALA A 667 -6.68 -17.25 15.04
CA ALA A 667 -5.39 -16.57 15.04
C ALA A 667 -5.40 -15.38 16.02
N GLY A 668 -4.42 -15.33 16.92
CA GLY A 668 -4.23 -14.22 17.86
C GLY A 668 -3.45 -13.02 17.28
N PHE A 669 -3.09 -13.04 16.00
CA PHE A 669 -2.24 -12.04 15.37
C PHE A 669 -2.71 -11.66 13.95
N VAL A 670 -2.16 -10.56 13.47
CA VAL A 670 -2.47 -9.95 12.17
C VAL A 670 -1.36 -10.30 11.18
N SER A 671 -1.71 -10.77 9.99
CA SER A 671 -0.77 -11.00 8.88
C SER A 671 -0.38 -9.67 8.26
N SER A 672 0.91 -9.36 8.12
CA SER A 672 1.32 -8.13 7.45
C SER A 672 0.87 -8.12 5.98
N ILE A 673 1.10 -9.21 5.26
CA ILE A 673 0.93 -9.24 3.81
C ILE A 673 -0.54 -9.08 3.40
N ASP A 674 -1.45 -9.77 4.08
CA ASP A 674 -2.89 -9.73 3.80
C ASP A 674 -3.53 -8.41 4.22
N SER A 675 -3.10 -7.88 5.36
CA SER A 675 -3.70 -6.69 5.97
C SER A 675 -3.35 -5.43 5.20
N GLN A 676 -2.13 -5.33 4.68
CA GLN A 676 -1.68 -4.11 4.00
C GLN A 676 -2.24 -3.91 2.59
N MET A 677 -2.94 -4.92 2.07
CA MET A 677 -3.78 -4.80 0.88
C MET A 677 -5.14 -4.20 1.21
N ILE A 678 -5.70 -4.45 2.39
CA ILE A 678 -7.08 -4.10 2.72
C ILE A 678 -7.38 -2.62 2.51
N PRO A 679 -6.56 -1.65 2.99
CA PRO A 679 -6.97 -0.26 2.89
C PRO A 679 -7.03 0.25 1.45
N GLY A 680 -6.11 -0.21 0.59
CA GLY A 680 -6.10 0.09 -0.84
C GLY A 680 -7.12 -0.70 -1.65
N MET A 681 -7.48 -1.94 -1.28
CA MET A 681 -8.58 -2.67 -1.94
C MET A 681 -9.96 -2.11 -1.58
N ILE A 682 -10.17 -1.66 -0.33
CA ILE A 682 -11.35 -0.87 0.04
C ILE A 682 -11.40 0.41 -0.80
N GLU A 683 -10.29 1.14 -0.92
CA GLU A 683 -10.27 2.39 -1.68
C GLU A 683 -10.41 2.16 -3.20
N ASN A 684 -9.90 1.06 -3.75
CA ASN A 684 -10.12 0.71 -5.15
C ASN A 684 -11.59 0.40 -5.43
N ALA A 685 -12.31 -0.25 -4.50
CA ALA A 685 -13.74 -0.49 -4.63
C ALA A 685 -14.57 0.78 -4.52
N ARG A 686 -14.18 1.71 -3.62
CA ARG A 686 -14.88 2.99 -3.41
C ARG A 686 -14.63 4.01 -4.51
N THR A 687 -13.37 4.21 -4.87
CA THR A 687 -12.96 5.32 -5.74
C THR A 687 -12.00 4.91 -6.84
N GLY A 688 -11.38 3.73 -6.81
CA GLY A 688 -10.36 3.33 -7.81
C GLY A 688 -9.02 4.08 -7.67
N LEU A 689 -8.75 4.72 -6.51
CA LEU A 689 -7.59 5.61 -6.33
C LEU A 689 -6.25 4.94 -6.60
N ILE A 690 -6.01 3.75 -6.04
CA ILE A 690 -4.69 3.10 -6.11
C ILE A 690 -4.43 2.61 -7.54
N TRP A 691 -5.47 2.10 -8.22
CA TRP A 691 -5.43 1.78 -9.64
C TRP A 691 -5.11 2.98 -10.53
N ARG A 692 -5.71 4.16 -10.29
CA ARG A 692 -5.36 5.39 -11.02
C ARG A 692 -3.89 5.78 -10.84
N LEU A 693 -3.43 5.77 -9.59
CA LEU A 693 -2.03 6.10 -9.26
C LEU A 693 -1.06 5.08 -9.85
N GLY A 694 -1.43 3.80 -9.90
CA GLY A 694 -0.66 2.77 -10.57
C GLY A 694 -0.62 2.97 -12.09
N ALA A 695 -1.78 3.15 -12.71
CA ALA A 695 -1.91 3.39 -14.15
C ALA A 695 -1.13 4.63 -14.61
N ALA A 696 -1.13 5.73 -13.84
CA ALA A 696 -0.41 6.96 -14.17
C ALA A 696 1.12 6.78 -14.37
N ASN A 697 1.69 5.62 -14.04
CA ASN A 697 3.07 5.26 -14.37
C ASN A 697 3.20 4.83 -15.85
N PRO A 698 4.00 5.53 -16.68
CA PRO A 698 4.14 5.21 -18.11
C PRO A 698 4.72 3.82 -18.38
N GLU A 699 5.45 3.25 -17.42
CA GLU A 699 6.04 1.92 -17.51
C GLU A 699 4.95 0.81 -17.46
N ILE A 700 3.84 1.03 -16.75
CA ILE A 700 2.68 0.12 -16.74
C ILE A 700 1.99 0.13 -18.12
N HIS A 701 1.76 1.32 -18.69
CA HIS A 701 1.25 1.46 -20.06
C HIS A 701 2.19 0.78 -21.09
N GLN A 702 3.51 0.88 -20.92
CA GLN A 702 4.47 0.19 -21.79
C GLN A 702 4.35 -1.33 -21.71
N ALA A 703 4.17 -1.89 -20.50
CA ALA A 703 3.95 -3.32 -20.31
C ALA A 703 2.67 -3.79 -21.00
N LEU A 704 1.55 -3.10 -20.76
CA LEU A 704 0.25 -3.44 -21.32
C LEU A 704 0.23 -3.30 -22.85
N ARG A 705 0.83 -2.25 -23.43
CA ARG A 705 0.96 -2.10 -24.89
C ARG A 705 1.79 -3.23 -25.52
N ARG A 706 2.85 -3.71 -24.86
CA ARG A 706 3.63 -4.86 -25.34
C ARG A 706 2.80 -6.13 -25.34
N ILE A 707 1.99 -6.37 -24.30
CA ILE A 707 1.05 -7.50 -24.28
C ILE A 707 0.00 -7.32 -25.39
N ARG A 708 -0.63 -6.14 -25.55
CA ARG A 708 -1.58 -5.82 -26.64
C ARG A 708 -1.00 -6.06 -28.05
N ALA A 709 0.26 -5.73 -28.29
CA ALA A 709 0.93 -5.99 -29.58
C ALA A 709 1.06 -7.49 -29.95
N THR A 710 0.93 -8.40 -28.98
CA THR A 710 0.97 -9.86 -29.22
C THR A 710 -0.42 -10.50 -29.42
N TYR A 711 -1.46 -9.68 -29.59
CA TYR A 711 -2.78 -10.19 -29.88
C TYR A 711 -2.93 -10.52 -31.36
N HIS A 712 -3.49 -11.70 -31.62
CA HIS A 712 -3.79 -12.16 -32.97
C HIS A 712 -5.29 -12.43 -33.08
N PRO A 713 -6.07 -11.44 -33.54
CA PRO A 713 -7.49 -11.57 -33.83
C PRO A 713 -7.83 -12.83 -34.62
N LYS A 714 -8.56 -13.78 -34.02
CA LYS A 714 -9.08 -14.95 -34.77
C LYS A 714 -10.18 -14.48 -35.72
N ALA A 715 -10.25 -15.07 -36.92
CA ALA A 715 -11.29 -14.77 -37.89
C ALA A 715 -12.67 -15.29 -37.41
N GLY A 716 -13.73 -14.52 -37.67
CA GLY A 716 -15.10 -14.81 -37.21
C GLY A 716 -15.61 -13.83 -36.15
N LEU A 717 -16.64 -14.21 -35.39
CA LEU A 717 -17.27 -13.43 -34.31
C LEU A 717 -17.49 -14.32 -33.08
N ARG A 718 -17.52 -13.73 -31.88
CA ARG A 718 -17.90 -14.40 -30.63
C ARG A 718 -19.42 -14.38 -30.48
N LEU A 719 -20.05 -15.54 -30.39
CA LEU A 719 -21.49 -15.75 -30.27
C LEU A 719 -21.86 -16.13 -28.84
N ALA A 720 -22.47 -15.21 -28.10
CA ALA A 720 -23.12 -15.46 -26.82
C ALA A 720 -24.61 -15.80 -27.03
N ILE A 721 -25.13 -16.75 -26.24
CA ILE A 721 -26.53 -17.19 -26.27
C ILE A 721 -27.15 -16.92 -24.89
N TYR A 722 -28.37 -16.39 -24.82
CA TYR A 722 -29.08 -16.08 -23.58
C TYR A 722 -30.46 -16.75 -23.61
N HIS A 723 -30.86 -17.42 -22.52
CA HIS A 723 -32.26 -17.80 -22.32
C HIS A 723 -33.10 -16.55 -22.05
N LEU A 724 -34.37 -16.58 -22.47
CA LEU A 724 -35.35 -15.54 -22.16
C LEU A 724 -36.62 -16.18 -21.58
N GLU A 725 -37.22 -15.50 -20.62
CA GLU A 725 -38.54 -15.86 -20.09
C GLU A 725 -39.63 -15.12 -20.85
N GLN A 726 -40.87 -15.62 -20.77
CA GLN A 726 -41.99 -15.10 -21.57
C GLN A 726 -42.30 -13.61 -21.30
N GLU A 727 -41.90 -13.10 -20.13
CA GLU A 727 -42.05 -11.70 -19.70
C GLU A 727 -40.95 -10.76 -20.24
N ASP A 728 -39.80 -11.29 -20.69
CA ASP A 728 -38.69 -10.49 -21.27
C ASP A 728 -39.01 -9.92 -22.66
N TYR A 729 -40.08 -10.39 -23.30
CA TYR A 729 -40.41 -10.17 -24.71
C TYR A 729 -41.13 -8.83 -24.97
N VAL A 730 -40.45 -7.71 -24.69
CA VAL A 730 -40.98 -6.33 -24.87
C VAL A 730 -40.19 -5.52 -25.91
N GLY A 731 -40.05 -6.07 -27.12
CA GLY A 731 -39.42 -5.40 -28.27
C GLY A 731 -38.00 -4.91 -27.96
N TRP A 732 -37.71 -3.64 -28.24
CA TRP A 732 -36.37 -3.04 -28.03
C TRP A 732 -35.86 -3.14 -26.59
N GLN A 733 -36.74 -3.18 -25.59
CA GLN A 733 -36.35 -3.31 -24.19
C GLN A 733 -35.71 -4.68 -23.90
N GLY A 734 -36.08 -5.72 -24.65
CA GLY A 734 -35.51 -7.07 -24.55
C GLY A 734 -34.00 -7.13 -24.87
N PHE A 735 -33.50 -6.27 -25.77
CA PHE A 735 -32.07 -6.21 -26.08
C PHE A 735 -31.26 -5.48 -24.99
N SER A 736 -31.78 -4.38 -24.44
CA SER A 736 -31.17 -3.73 -23.27
C SER A 736 -31.16 -4.62 -22.03
N LEU A 737 -32.11 -5.55 -21.88
CA LEU A 737 -32.11 -6.55 -20.81
C LEU A 737 -30.98 -7.59 -20.94
N LEU A 738 -30.30 -7.70 -22.08
CA LEU A 738 -29.11 -8.54 -22.23
C LEU A 738 -27.84 -7.88 -21.68
N ASP A 739 -27.85 -6.58 -21.40
CA ASP A 739 -26.73 -5.89 -20.77
C ASP A 739 -26.71 -6.19 -19.27
N GLY A 740 -25.60 -6.76 -18.80
CA GLY A 740 -25.47 -7.27 -17.43
C GLY A 740 -26.00 -8.70 -17.19
N ARG A 741 -26.70 -9.33 -18.15
CA ARG A 741 -27.04 -10.76 -18.07
C ARG A 741 -25.84 -11.65 -18.41
N GLU A 742 -25.78 -12.83 -17.79
CA GLU A 742 -24.83 -13.90 -18.13
C GLU A 742 -25.40 -14.77 -19.27
N PRO A 743 -24.60 -15.16 -20.27
CA PRO A 743 -25.06 -16.05 -21.33
C PRO A 743 -25.19 -17.51 -20.88
N ALA A 744 -26.28 -18.14 -21.32
CA ALA A 744 -26.63 -19.55 -21.17
C ALA A 744 -25.46 -20.49 -21.47
N ALA A 745 -24.79 -20.22 -22.60
CA ALA A 745 -23.64 -20.96 -23.07
C ALA A 745 -22.42 -20.02 -23.18
N SER A 746 -21.23 -20.61 -23.07
CA SER A 746 -19.98 -19.85 -23.19
C SER A 746 -19.77 -19.42 -24.65
N PRO A 747 -19.33 -18.18 -24.93
CA PRO A 747 -19.36 -17.66 -26.29
C PRO A 747 -18.54 -18.50 -27.29
N GLU A 748 -19.18 -18.96 -28.35
CA GLU A 748 -18.54 -19.74 -29.43
C GLU A 748 -17.90 -18.80 -30.46
N VAL A 749 -16.74 -19.18 -31.02
CA VAL A 749 -16.22 -18.49 -32.21
C VAL A 749 -16.89 -19.07 -33.46
N VAL A 750 -17.71 -18.26 -34.13
CA VAL A 750 -18.37 -18.62 -35.40
C VAL A 750 -17.79 -17.81 -36.56
N SER A 751 -17.68 -18.41 -37.74
CA SER A 751 -17.10 -17.73 -38.93
C SER A 751 -17.98 -16.58 -39.44
N THR A 752 -19.30 -16.74 -39.37
CA THR A 752 -20.34 -15.72 -39.63
C THR A 752 -21.54 -15.99 -38.71
N PRO A 753 -22.52 -15.07 -38.58
CA PRO A 753 -23.81 -15.38 -38.00
C PRO A 753 -24.44 -16.63 -38.66
N ARG A 754 -25.15 -17.44 -37.85
CA ARG A 754 -25.58 -18.79 -38.27
C ARG A 754 -26.89 -18.75 -39.05
N ASP A 755 -26.86 -19.25 -40.28
CA ASP A 755 -28.05 -19.38 -41.14
C ASP A 755 -29.15 -20.26 -40.56
N HIS A 756 -28.78 -21.30 -39.83
CA HIS A 756 -29.71 -22.35 -39.40
C HIS A 756 -29.36 -22.83 -38.00
N TRP A 757 -30.36 -22.84 -37.13
CA TRP A 757 -30.28 -23.39 -35.77
C TRP A 757 -31.09 -24.69 -35.70
N ARG A 758 -30.49 -25.75 -35.13
CA ARG A 758 -31.09 -27.09 -35.07
C ARG A 758 -31.79 -27.42 -33.75
N ASP A 759 -31.46 -26.71 -32.67
CA ASP A 759 -32.02 -27.01 -31.34
C ASP A 759 -33.50 -26.65 -31.22
N ARG A 760 -34.24 -27.53 -30.56
CA ARG A 760 -35.72 -27.59 -30.54
C ARG A 760 -36.36 -27.05 -29.27
N GLU A 761 -35.59 -26.67 -28.26
CA GLU A 761 -36.11 -26.36 -26.92
C GLU A 761 -35.76 -24.93 -26.50
N GLN A 762 -36.82 -24.14 -26.23
CA GLN A 762 -36.85 -22.80 -25.65
C GLN A 762 -36.57 -21.58 -26.55
N ASP A 763 -36.82 -20.42 -25.95
CA ASP A 763 -36.83 -19.06 -26.46
C ASP A 763 -35.54 -18.33 -26.03
N TYR A 764 -34.84 -17.67 -26.95
CA TYR A 764 -33.46 -17.18 -26.74
C TYR A 764 -33.13 -15.86 -27.45
N ALA A 765 -32.12 -15.16 -26.94
CA ALA A 765 -31.35 -14.17 -27.69
C ALA A 765 -29.95 -14.67 -28.08
N HIS A 766 -29.47 -14.22 -29.24
CA HIS A 766 -28.08 -14.36 -29.68
C HIS A 766 -27.42 -13.00 -29.79
N ARG A 767 -26.19 -12.88 -29.27
CA ARG A 767 -25.34 -11.69 -29.38
C ARG A 767 -24.00 -12.10 -29.99
N TYR A 768 -23.78 -11.69 -31.23
CA TYR A 768 -22.50 -11.79 -31.90
C TYR A 768 -21.70 -10.51 -31.60
N ARG A 769 -20.48 -10.64 -31.08
CA ARG A 769 -19.53 -9.54 -30.87
C ARG A 769 -18.21 -9.82 -31.58
N GLY A 770 -17.55 -8.75 -32.01
CA GLY A 770 -16.23 -8.81 -32.64
C GLY A 770 -15.94 -7.50 -33.34
N ALA A 771 -15.28 -7.56 -34.49
CA ALA A 771 -14.98 -6.41 -35.31
C ALA A 771 -15.20 -6.66 -36.80
N LEU A 772 -15.54 -5.59 -37.51
CA LEU A 772 -15.65 -5.49 -38.96
C LEU A 772 -14.40 -4.80 -39.51
N VAL A 773 -13.70 -5.45 -40.43
CA VAL A 773 -12.51 -4.89 -41.10
C VAL A 773 -12.92 -4.32 -42.45
N ILE A 774 -12.74 -3.01 -42.61
CA ILE A 774 -13.00 -2.23 -43.82
C ILE A 774 -11.67 -1.92 -44.50
N ARG A 775 -11.51 -2.27 -45.77
CA ARG A 775 -10.26 -2.01 -46.52
C ARG A 775 -10.31 -0.67 -47.24
N GLU A 776 -11.47 -0.33 -47.79
CA GLU A 776 -11.73 0.92 -48.51
C GLU A 776 -12.89 1.66 -47.82
N GLY A 777 -12.60 2.87 -47.33
CA GLY A 777 -13.58 3.70 -46.64
C GLY A 777 -14.63 4.29 -47.60
N GLY A 778 -15.87 4.39 -47.14
CA GLY A 778 -17.00 4.89 -47.94
C GLY A 778 -18.35 4.68 -47.26
N GLU A 779 -19.44 4.87 -48.01
CA GLU A 779 -20.78 4.51 -47.54
C GLU A 779 -20.99 3.00 -47.69
N TYR A 780 -21.34 2.35 -46.58
CA TYR A 780 -21.75 0.94 -46.54
C TYR A 780 -23.24 0.86 -46.21
N ARG A 781 -23.93 -0.06 -46.88
CA ARG A 781 -25.28 -0.49 -46.51
C ARG A 781 -25.19 -1.86 -45.86
N PHE A 782 -25.84 -2.02 -44.71
CA PHE A 782 -25.89 -3.26 -43.96
C PHE A 782 -27.30 -3.82 -43.95
N PHE A 783 -27.40 -5.14 -44.08
CA PHE A 783 -28.65 -5.87 -44.09
C PHE A 783 -28.58 -7.00 -43.09
N VAL A 784 -29.54 -7.05 -42.17
CA VAL A 784 -29.74 -8.18 -41.26
C VAL A 784 -31.11 -8.76 -41.56
N GLU A 785 -31.14 -10.03 -41.93
CA GLU A 785 -32.38 -10.77 -42.17
C GLU A 785 -32.52 -11.85 -41.11
N GLY A 786 -33.55 -11.74 -40.26
CA GLY A 786 -33.82 -12.70 -39.21
C GLY A 786 -35.24 -12.61 -38.68
N GLY A 787 -35.83 -13.76 -38.35
CA GLY A 787 -37.19 -13.82 -37.82
C GLY A 787 -37.30 -13.11 -36.48
N ASN A 788 -38.46 -12.49 -36.22
CA ASN A 788 -38.84 -11.80 -35.00
C ASN A 788 -38.18 -10.41 -34.83
N ASP A 789 -37.01 -10.28 -34.19
CA ASP A 789 -36.39 -8.96 -33.92
C ASP A 789 -34.85 -9.01 -33.97
N SER A 790 -34.21 -7.92 -34.43
CA SER A 790 -32.74 -7.82 -34.54
C SER A 790 -32.20 -6.39 -34.42
N ARG A 791 -30.94 -6.26 -34.01
CA ARG A 791 -30.22 -4.99 -33.85
C ARG A 791 -28.74 -5.14 -34.24
N LEU A 792 -28.27 -4.32 -35.17
CA LEU A 792 -26.86 -4.18 -35.53
C LEU A 792 -26.33 -2.87 -34.98
N LEU A 793 -25.19 -2.95 -34.30
CA LEU A 793 -24.38 -1.83 -33.88
C LEU A 793 -22.99 -1.94 -34.54
N ILE A 794 -22.49 -0.82 -35.04
CA ILE A 794 -21.10 -0.66 -35.51
C ILE A 794 -20.54 0.58 -34.80
N ASP A 795 -19.37 0.46 -34.17
CA ASP A 795 -18.77 1.50 -33.31
C ASP A 795 -19.74 2.05 -32.24
N GLY A 796 -20.55 1.16 -31.66
CA GLY A 796 -21.62 1.50 -30.73
C GLY A 796 -22.86 2.15 -31.36
N GLN A 797 -22.74 2.75 -32.55
CA GLN A 797 -23.88 3.33 -33.27
C GLN A 797 -24.84 2.25 -33.76
N VAL A 798 -26.12 2.43 -33.48
CA VAL A 798 -27.21 1.57 -34.01
C VAL A 798 -27.36 1.85 -35.51
N VAL A 799 -26.96 0.89 -36.34
CA VAL A 799 -27.00 1.02 -37.80
C VAL A 799 -28.32 0.54 -38.36
N ALA A 800 -28.78 -0.64 -37.94
CA ALA A 800 -30.01 -1.26 -38.41
C ALA A 800 -30.73 -1.93 -37.24
N SER A 801 -32.05 -1.74 -37.11
CA SER A 801 -32.83 -2.46 -36.11
C SER A 801 -34.31 -2.60 -36.50
N GLN A 802 -34.94 -3.66 -36.00
CA GLN A 802 -36.37 -3.94 -36.10
C GLN A 802 -36.89 -4.35 -34.72
N GLY A 803 -38.02 -3.75 -34.32
CA GLY A 803 -38.77 -4.01 -33.09
C GLY A 803 -40.24 -4.28 -33.40
N LYS A 804 -40.53 -5.27 -34.25
CA LYS A 804 -41.89 -5.61 -34.72
C LYS A 804 -42.10 -7.12 -34.64
N LEU A 805 -42.65 -7.55 -33.52
CA LEU A 805 -43.22 -8.89 -33.30
C LEU A 805 -44.17 -9.26 -34.46
N GLY A 806 -43.76 -10.21 -35.30
CA GLY A 806 -44.54 -10.68 -36.44
C GLY A 806 -44.06 -12.04 -36.96
N PRO A 807 -44.97 -12.93 -37.39
CA PRO A 807 -44.65 -14.34 -37.66
C PRO A 807 -43.90 -14.62 -38.99
N TYR A 808 -43.44 -13.59 -39.69
CA TYR A 808 -42.74 -13.72 -40.97
C TYR A 808 -41.47 -12.87 -40.99
N GLY A 809 -40.41 -13.41 -41.62
CA GLY A 809 -39.03 -12.95 -41.49
C GLY A 809 -38.83 -11.43 -41.62
N GLY A 810 -38.29 -10.82 -40.56
CA GLY A 810 -37.90 -9.42 -40.54
C GLY A 810 -36.59 -9.20 -41.30
N ARG A 811 -36.48 -8.04 -41.93
CA ARG A 811 -35.23 -7.51 -42.46
C ARG A 811 -35.09 -6.08 -41.96
N CYS A 812 -34.07 -5.82 -41.16
CA CYS A 812 -33.62 -4.46 -40.93
C CYS A 812 -32.44 -4.13 -41.85
N GLU A 813 -32.39 -2.88 -42.28
CA GLU A 813 -31.28 -2.36 -43.07
C GLU A 813 -30.92 -0.95 -42.61
N GLY A 814 -29.69 -0.57 -42.88
CA GLY A 814 -29.12 0.68 -42.39
C GLY A 814 -27.94 1.11 -43.23
N LYS A 815 -27.59 2.39 -43.14
CA LYS A 815 -26.42 2.96 -43.80
C LYS A 815 -25.46 3.51 -42.77
N LEU A 816 -24.17 3.30 -42.98
CA LEU A 816 -23.13 3.95 -42.19
C LEU A 816 -21.92 4.27 -43.10
N LYS A 817 -21.34 5.45 -42.92
CA LYS A 817 -20.09 5.82 -43.59
C LYS A 817 -18.93 5.41 -42.70
N LEU A 818 -18.07 4.52 -43.22
CA LEU A 818 -16.95 3.93 -42.49
C LEU A 818 -15.62 4.39 -43.09
N ALA A 819 -14.59 4.51 -42.24
CA ALA A 819 -13.22 4.70 -42.68
C ALA A 819 -12.60 3.37 -43.13
N ALA A 820 -11.43 3.40 -43.76
CA ALA A 820 -10.60 2.20 -43.85
C ALA A 820 -10.00 1.93 -42.47
N GLY A 821 -10.17 0.71 -41.94
CA GLY A 821 -9.80 0.39 -40.56
C GLY A 821 -10.56 -0.79 -39.97
N VAL A 822 -10.64 -0.81 -38.64
CA VAL A 822 -11.33 -1.86 -37.88
C VAL A 822 -12.39 -1.21 -36.99
N HIS A 823 -13.62 -1.66 -37.16
CA HIS A 823 -14.81 -1.12 -36.50
C HIS A 823 -15.38 -2.14 -35.53
N ALA A 824 -15.78 -1.73 -34.33
CA ALA A 824 -16.41 -2.62 -33.37
C ALA A 824 -17.76 -3.08 -33.91
N LEU A 825 -18.08 -4.37 -33.75
CA LEU A 825 -19.33 -4.95 -34.27
C LEU A 825 -20.08 -5.69 -33.17
N GLN A 826 -21.35 -5.35 -33.00
CA GLN A 826 -22.31 -6.11 -32.21
C GLN A 826 -23.58 -6.36 -33.04
N LEU A 827 -23.95 -7.63 -33.20
CA LEU A 827 -25.22 -8.04 -33.81
C LEU A 827 -26.02 -8.83 -32.80
N GLU A 828 -27.23 -8.38 -32.52
CA GLU A 828 -28.17 -9.01 -31.60
C GLU A 828 -29.41 -9.48 -32.35
N TRP A 829 -29.93 -10.65 -31.98
CA TRP A 829 -31.07 -11.27 -32.64
C TRP A 829 -31.89 -12.12 -31.66
N LEU A 830 -33.21 -11.96 -31.70
CA LEU A 830 -34.17 -12.69 -30.87
C LEU A 830 -34.80 -13.84 -31.65
N ARG A 831 -34.71 -15.06 -31.10
CA ARG A 831 -35.38 -16.24 -31.64
C ARG A 831 -36.72 -16.45 -30.93
N ARG A 832 -37.75 -16.65 -31.75
CA ARG A 832 -39.05 -17.24 -31.40
C ARG A 832 -39.42 -18.25 -32.48
N GLU A 833 -39.95 -19.40 -32.08
CA GLU A 833 -40.56 -20.44 -32.93
C GLU A 833 -39.62 -21.16 -33.95
N TRP A 834 -40.23 -22.01 -34.81
CA TRP A 834 -39.61 -23.23 -35.36
C TRP A 834 -38.73 -23.09 -36.62
N ARG A 835 -38.54 -21.89 -37.18
CA ARG A 835 -37.64 -21.65 -38.32
C ARG A 835 -36.90 -20.32 -38.18
N ALA A 836 -35.71 -20.38 -37.60
CA ALA A 836 -34.95 -19.21 -37.19
C ALA A 836 -33.59 -19.15 -37.93
N LYS A 837 -33.47 -18.20 -38.87
CA LYS A 837 -32.24 -17.83 -39.60
C LYS A 837 -31.80 -16.45 -39.12
N VAL A 838 -30.49 -16.19 -39.12
CA VAL A 838 -29.94 -14.83 -39.15
C VAL A 838 -28.85 -14.75 -40.22
N SER A 839 -28.99 -13.85 -41.21
CA SER A 839 -27.90 -13.47 -42.10
C SER A 839 -27.45 -12.03 -41.85
N PHE A 840 -26.16 -11.78 -42.10
CA PHE A 840 -25.54 -10.46 -42.03
C PHE A 840 -24.79 -10.19 -43.33
N GLU A 841 -25.27 -9.20 -44.05
CA GLU A 841 -24.86 -8.87 -45.42
C GLU A 841 -24.54 -7.39 -45.53
N TRP A 842 -23.72 -7.05 -46.52
CA TRP A 842 -23.37 -5.66 -46.83
C TRP A 842 -23.41 -5.39 -48.33
N ASP A 843 -23.46 -4.11 -48.69
CA ASP A 843 -22.85 -3.62 -49.93
C ASP A 843 -22.10 -2.31 -49.67
N GLY A 844 -21.00 -2.10 -50.41
CA GLY A 844 -20.13 -0.93 -50.26
C GLY A 844 -18.82 -1.09 -51.06
N PRO A 845 -17.83 -0.20 -50.85
CA PRO A 845 -16.54 -0.26 -51.55
C PRO A 845 -15.87 -1.65 -51.52
N ASP A 846 -15.73 -2.29 -50.35
CA ASP A 846 -15.07 -3.60 -50.20
C ASP A 846 -15.76 -4.75 -50.99
N SER A 847 -17.02 -4.59 -51.38
CA SER A 847 -17.77 -5.55 -52.21
C SER A 847 -17.95 -5.10 -53.68
N GLY A 848 -17.36 -3.97 -54.06
CA GLY A 848 -17.57 -3.32 -55.36
C GLY A 848 -19.02 -2.87 -55.58
N GLY A 849 -19.73 -2.53 -54.50
CA GLY A 849 -21.15 -2.16 -54.51
C GLY A 849 -22.13 -3.34 -54.66
N ASN A 850 -21.64 -4.59 -54.68
CA ASN A 850 -22.48 -5.78 -54.75
C ASN A 850 -23.00 -6.17 -53.36
N ARG A 851 -24.26 -6.59 -53.26
CA ARG A 851 -24.79 -7.16 -52.02
C ARG A 851 -24.27 -8.59 -51.84
N GLU A 852 -23.45 -8.78 -50.82
CA GLU A 852 -22.91 -10.09 -50.43
C GLU A 852 -23.02 -10.30 -48.91
N ARG A 853 -22.85 -11.55 -48.46
CA ARG A 853 -22.64 -11.82 -47.04
C ARG A 853 -21.31 -11.23 -46.61
N VAL A 854 -21.26 -10.58 -45.46
CA VAL A 854 -20.01 -10.06 -44.91
C VAL A 854 -19.01 -11.23 -44.76
N PRO A 855 -17.90 -11.22 -45.49
CA PRO A 855 -17.06 -12.40 -45.62
C PRO A 855 -16.22 -12.58 -44.36
N VAL A 856 -15.91 -13.84 -43.99
CA VAL A 856 -15.12 -14.20 -42.79
C VAL A 856 -13.79 -13.42 -42.71
N ARG A 857 -13.18 -13.12 -43.87
CA ARG A 857 -11.95 -12.30 -43.99
C ARG A 857 -12.08 -10.88 -43.44
N SER A 858 -13.30 -10.34 -43.39
CA SER A 858 -13.66 -9.03 -42.85
C SER A 858 -14.25 -9.11 -41.43
N LEU A 859 -14.31 -10.29 -40.81
CA LEU A 859 -14.80 -10.47 -39.43
C LEU A 859 -13.67 -10.93 -38.50
N ARG A 860 -13.58 -10.34 -37.31
CA ARG A 860 -12.62 -10.74 -36.27
C ARG A 860 -13.28 -10.88 -34.90
N THR A 861 -12.88 -11.89 -34.15
CA THR A 861 -13.48 -12.24 -32.85
C THR A 861 -13.20 -11.20 -31.77
N GLU A 862 -12.03 -10.59 -31.83
CA GLU A 862 -11.49 -9.57 -30.91
C GLU A 862 -10.43 -8.78 -31.67
N VAL A 863 -10.44 -7.45 -31.61
CA VAL A 863 -9.38 -6.56 -32.15
C VAL A 863 -9.29 -5.34 -31.22
N ASP A 864 -8.19 -4.58 -31.33
CA ASP A 864 -8.26 -3.12 -31.20
C ASP A 864 -9.25 -2.62 -32.25
N CYS A 865 -10.51 -2.56 -31.84
CA CYS A 865 -11.61 -2.04 -32.62
C CYS A 865 -12.16 -0.90 -31.78
N ASN A 866 -12.46 0.19 -32.46
CA ASN A 866 -12.96 1.44 -31.92
C ASN A 866 -14.17 1.21 -31.00
N LEU A 867 -13.93 1.07 -29.69
CA LEU A 867 -14.92 0.64 -28.72
C LEU A 867 -15.33 1.84 -27.88
N PRO A 868 -16.63 2.19 -27.82
CA PRO A 868 -17.05 3.44 -27.21
C PRO A 868 -16.66 3.49 -25.71
N PRO A 869 -16.34 4.68 -25.16
CA PRO A 869 -15.64 4.77 -23.88
C PRO A 869 -16.44 4.18 -22.72
N GLN A 870 -15.81 3.42 -21.84
CA GLN A 870 -16.48 2.79 -20.71
C GLN A 870 -16.43 3.66 -19.45
N TRP A 871 -17.58 3.91 -18.83
CA TRP A 871 -17.70 4.63 -17.57
C TRP A 871 -17.43 3.73 -16.34
N TYR A 872 -16.76 4.30 -15.32
CA TYR A 872 -16.33 3.61 -14.10
C TYR A 872 -16.68 4.39 -12.82
N GLY A 873 -17.48 3.77 -11.96
CA GLY A 873 -17.85 4.30 -10.64
C GLY A 873 -19.30 3.95 -10.25
N ALA A 874 -19.78 4.50 -9.14
CA ALA A 874 -21.16 4.33 -8.71
C ALA A 874 -22.12 5.19 -9.56
N GLN A 875 -23.26 4.63 -9.96
CA GLN A 875 -24.37 5.36 -10.61
C GLN A 875 -25.14 6.30 -9.66
N ARG A 876 -24.67 6.46 -8.41
CA ARG A 876 -25.31 7.28 -7.38
C ARG A 876 -24.27 8.12 -6.65
N MET A 877 -24.55 9.41 -6.49
CA MET A 877 -23.72 10.35 -5.72
C MET A 877 -24.57 10.94 -4.57
N PRO A 878 -24.34 10.54 -3.31
CA PRO A 878 -24.99 11.18 -2.17
C PRO A 878 -24.44 12.60 -1.99
N LEU A 879 -25.31 13.53 -1.60
CA LEU A 879 -24.99 14.95 -1.46
C LEU A 879 -25.64 15.57 -0.21
N CYS A 880 -24.83 16.29 0.55
CA CYS A 880 -25.25 17.07 1.71
C CYS A 880 -25.82 18.44 1.26
N PRO A 881 -27.08 18.78 1.56
CA PRO A 881 -27.60 20.12 1.32
C PRO A 881 -26.78 21.19 2.05
N GLY A 882 -26.53 22.31 1.37
CA GLY A 882 -25.74 23.43 1.93
C GLY A 882 -24.23 23.21 1.97
N HIS A 883 -23.69 22.17 1.32
CA HIS A 883 -22.24 21.90 1.26
C HIS A 883 -21.71 22.04 -0.18
N PRO A 884 -20.40 22.33 -0.36
CA PRO A 884 -19.75 22.22 -1.66
C PRO A 884 -19.78 20.76 -2.13
N VAL A 885 -19.88 20.57 -3.45
CA VAL A 885 -19.62 19.29 -4.11
C VAL A 885 -18.38 19.45 -4.98
N ASP A 886 -17.52 18.44 -4.94
CA ASP A 886 -16.30 18.35 -5.75
C ASP A 886 -15.98 16.88 -5.97
N ALA A 887 -16.44 16.34 -7.10
CA ALA A 887 -16.38 14.92 -7.43
C ALA A 887 -15.75 14.70 -8.81
N LEU A 888 -14.91 13.68 -8.92
CA LEU A 888 -14.34 13.24 -10.19
C LEU A 888 -15.11 12.01 -10.70
N VAL A 889 -15.46 12.05 -11.98
CA VAL A 889 -16.10 10.96 -12.72
C VAL A 889 -15.17 10.49 -13.84
N PHE A 890 -15.14 9.18 -14.07
CA PHE A 890 -14.11 8.52 -14.87
C PHE A 890 -14.73 7.74 -16.02
N CYS A 891 -14.37 8.12 -17.25
CA CYS A 891 -14.56 7.32 -18.43
C CYS A 891 -13.19 6.88 -18.96
N ARG A 892 -13.05 5.61 -19.33
CA ARG A 892 -11.83 5.10 -19.92
C ARG A 892 -12.15 4.45 -21.25
N ASP A 893 -11.46 4.89 -22.29
CA ASP A 893 -11.50 4.21 -23.57
C ASP A 893 -10.82 2.82 -23.48
N HIS A 894 -11.25 1.90 -24.34
CA HIS A 894 -10.71 0.54 -24.41
C HIS A 894 -9.40 0.45 -25.21
N ASP A 895 -9.23 1.30 -26.24
CA ASP A 895 -8.03 1.43 -27.07
C ASP A 895 -7.02 2.50 -26.59
N ASP A 896 -7.38 3.27 -25.55
CA ASP A 896 -6.67 4.43 -24.98
C ASP A 896 -6.66 5.70 -25.88
N ASP A 897 -7.70 5.90 -26.71
CA ASP A 897 -7.97 7.15 -27.43
C ASP A 897 -8.45 8.30 -26.50
N PRO A 898 -8.27 9.59 -26.89
CA PRO A 898 -8.60 10.73 -26.03
C PRO A 898 -10.11 10.95 -25.85
N VAL A 899 -10.63 10.62 -24.66
CA VAL A 899 -12.05 10.77 -24.34
C VAL A 899 -12.39 12.20 -23.90
N ARG A 900 -13.36 12.81 -24.60
CA ARG A 900 -14.04 14.05 -24.22
C ARG A 900 -15.29 13.74 -23.41
N ILE A 901 -15.56 14.52 -22.36
CA ILE A 901 -16.75 14.37 -21.52
C ILE A 901 -17.65 15.60 -21.57
N THR A 902 -18.96 15.36 -21.68
CA THR A 902 -20.01 16.36 -21.57
C THR A 902 -21.08 15.93 -20.57
N ALA A 903 -21.95 16.85 -20.16
CA ALA A 903 -23.03 16.57 -19.21
C ALA A 903 -24.34 17.25 -19.62
N ARG A 904 -25.46 16.56 -19.38
CA ARG A 904 -26.83 16.99 -19.65
C ARG A 904 -27.67 16.82 -18.39
N GLY A 905 -28.64 17.71 -18.16
CA GLY A 905 -29.45 17.70 -16.92
C GLY A 905 -28.74 18.29 -15.69
N LEU A 906 -27.62 18.99 -15.86
CA LEU A 906 -26.96 19.70 -14.76
C LEU A 906 -27.90 20.76 -14.15
N PRO A 907 -28.10 20.78 -12.82
CA PRO A 907 -28.80 21.87 -12.15
C PRO A 907 -27.93 23.15 -12.14
N PRO A 908 -28.50 24.36 -11.97
CA PRO A 908 -27.76 25.62 -12.05
C PRO A 908 -26.60 25.77 -11.06
N TRP A 909 -26.60 24.97 -9.98
CA TRP A 909 -25.61 24.98 -8.91
C TRP A 909 -24.47 23.96 -9.10
N LEU A 910 -24.49 23.16 -10.17
CA LEU A 910 -23.50 22.13 -10.48
C LEU A 910 -22.91 22.33 -11.88
N GLN A 911 -21.59 22.24 -11.99
CA GLN A 911 -20.85 22.35 -13.25
C GLN A 911 -20.06 21.07 -13.52
N CYS A 912 -19.97 20.68 -14.79
CA CYS A 912 -19.11 19.59 -15.24
C CYS A 912 -17.94 20.17 -16.04
N GLN A 913 -16.73 20.02 -15.53
CA GLN A 913 -15.50 20.39 -16.24
C GLN A 913 -14.84 19.12 -16.80
N ASP A 914 -14.77 19.00 -18.12
CA ASP A 914 -13.90 18.01 -18.77
C ASP A 914 -12.42 18.34 -18.50
N LEU A 915 -11.63 17.32 -18.17
CA LEU A 915 -10.19 17.43 -17.93
C LEU A 915 -9.36 16.92 -19.12
N GLY A 916 -9.98 16.35 -20.15
CA GLY A 916 -9.34 15.97 -21.41
C GLY A 916 -8.51 14.68 -21.37
N ASP A 917 -8.62 13.89 -20.30
CA ASP A 917 -7.94 12.61 -20.10
C ASP A 917 -8.89 11.51 -19.61
N GLY A 918 -10.14 11.52 -20.10
CA GLY A 918 -11.19 10.61 -19.63
C GLY A 918 -11.73 10.92 -18.23
N ARG A 919 -11.42 12.09 -17.68
CA ARG A 919 -11.96 12.55 -16.39
C ARG A 919 -12.80 13.80 -16.58
N ALA A 920 -13.88 13.91 -15.82
CA ALA A 920 -14.54 15.18 -15.60
C ALA A 920 -14.73 15.46 -14.11
N ARG A 921 -14.74 16.74 -13.76
CA ARG A 921 -14.92 17.25 -12.40
C ARG A 921 -16.30 17.88 -12.27
N LEU A 922 -17.19 17.20 -11.56
CA LEU A 922 -18.47 17.71 -11.10
C LEU A 922 -18.26 18.56 -9.85
N HIS A 923 -18.42 19.88 -9.98
CA HIS A 923 -18.17 20.81 -8.88
C HIS A 923 -19.25 21.87 -8.76
N GLY A 924 -19.51 22.34 -7.55
CA GLY A 924 -20.63 23.24 -7.28
C GLY A 924 -20.91 23.43 -5.79
N HIS A 925 -22.09 23.97 -5.46
CA HIS A 925 -22.53 24.12 -4.07
C HIS A 925 -24.00 23.74 -3.94
N VAL A 926 -24.29 22.69 -3.19
CA VAL A 926 -25.64 22.13 -3.06
C VAL A 926 -26.53 23.14 -2.32
N PRO A 927 -27.72 23.51 -2.84
CA PRO A 927 -28.62 24.42 -2.15
C PRO A 927 -29.13 23.83 -0.81
N PRO A 928 -29.20 24.59 0.29
CA PRO A 928 -29.74 24.13 1.57
C PRO A 928 -31.17 23.57 1.52
N GLU A 929 -31.95 23.99 0.52
CA GLU A 929 -33.34 23.59 0.24
C GLU A 929 -33.47 22.35 -0.64
N TRP A 930 -32.40 21.89 -1.29
CA TRP A 930 -32.45 20.69 -2.13
C TRP A 930 -32.60 19.42 -1.28
N GLY A 931 -33.49 18.50 -1.70
CA GLY A 931 -33.88 17.35 -0.90
C GLY A 931 -34.58 16.22 -1.68
N GLY A 932 -34.47 16.20 -3.00
CA GLY A 932 -35.07 15.18 -3.87
C GLY A 932 -34.05 14.60 -4.85
N PRO A 933 -34.26 13.37 -5.35
CA PRO A 933 -33.37 12.77 -6.33
C PRO A 933 -33.29 13.60 -7.61
N LEU A 934 -32.09 13.77 -8.17
CA LEU A 934 -31.88 14.43 -9.45
C LEU A 934 -31.02 13.54 -10.35
N GLU A 935 -31.57 13.11 -11.48
CA GLU A 935 -30.83 12.35 -12.49
C GLU A 935 -30.19 13.30 -13.50
N LEU A 936 -28.89 13.11 -13.75
CA LEU A 936 -28.14 13.79 -14.82
C LEU A 936 -27.46 12.74 -15.70
N PHE A 937 -27.13 13.13 -16.93
CA PHE A 937 -26.47 12.24 -17.89
C PHE A 937 -25.09 12.79 -18.24
N LEU A 938 -24.05 12.02 -17.92
CA LEU A 938 -22.71 12.24 -18.45
C LEU A 938 -22.60 11.52 -19.79
N GLN A 939 -21.89 12.11 -20.74
CA GLN A 939 -21.71 11.56 -22.09
C GLN A 939 -20.23 11.65 -22.46
N ALA A 940 -19.63 10.49 -22.74
CA ALA A 940 -18.24 10.35 -23.13
C ALA A 940 -18.14 10.04 -24.62
N ASP A 941 -17.19 10.69 -25.29
CA ASP A 941 -17.02 10.67 -26.74
C ASP A 941 -15.51 10.77 -27.06
N ASP A 942 -14.94 9.74 -27.68
CA ASP A 942 -13.53 9.69 -28.12
C ASP A 942 -13.33 10.27 -29.54
N GLY A 943 -14.38 10.85 -30.13
CA GLY A 943 -14.44 11.34 -31.51
C GLY A 943 -14.83 10.28 -32.54
N ARG A 944 -15.25 9.10 -32.07
CA ARG A 944 -15.21 7.85 -32.84
C ARG A 944 -16.27 6.83 -32.36
N GLY A 945 -16.62 6.85 -31.07
CA GLY A 945 -17.63 6.08 -30.36
C GLY A 945 -18.11 6.87 -29.12
N GLN A 946 -19.31 6.56 -28.62
CA GLN A 946 -19.95 7.34 -27.55
C GLN A 946 -20.73 6.47 -26.55
N THR A 947 -20.63 6.81 -25.27
CA THR A 947 -21.38 6.15 -24.18
C THR A 947 -22.00 7.17 -23.21
N ASP A 948 -23.27 6.97 -22.90
CA ASP A 948 -24.00 7.74 -21.89
C ASP A 948 -23.97 7.04 -20.51
N TRP A 949 -23.90 7.82 -19.44
CA TRP A 949 -23.97 7.37 -18.05
C TRP A 949 -25.02 8.16 -17.26
N PRO A 950 -26.14 7.53 -16.84
CA PRO A 950 -27.02 8.13 -15.85
C PRO A 950 -26.34 8.16 -14.48
N LEU A 951 -26.30 9.35 -13.87
CA LEU A 951 -25.83 9.58 -12.50
C LEU A 951 -26.97 10.15 -11.67
N LEU A 952 -27.37 9.43 -10.62
CA LEU A 952 -28.41 9.83 -9.69
C LEU A 952 -27.80 10.58 -8.50
N LEU A 953 -28.13 11.87 -8.35
CA LEU A 953 -27.81 12.64 -7.15
C LEU A 953 -28.88 12.37 -6.09
N GLU A 954 -28.48 11.88 -4.92
CA GLU A 954 -29.38 11.57 -3.80
C GLU A 954 -29.10 12.52 -2.62
N SER A 955 -30.14 13.08 -1.99
CA SER A 955 -29.95 13.90 -0.78
C SER A 955 -29.76 13.02 0.45
N GLU A 956 -28.72 13.29 1.25
CA GLU A 956 -28.49 12.57 2.51
C GLU A 956 -29.61 12.78 3.55
N ARG A 957 -30.49 13.78 3.37
CA ARG A 957 -31.70 13.94 4.20
C ARG A 957 -32.73 12.81 4.04
N ASN A 958 -32.60 11.97 3.01
CA ASN A 958 -33.53 10.88 2.70
C ASN A 958 -32.94 9.48 3.00
N ARG A 959 -31.89 9.38 3.83
CA ARG A 959 -31.33 8.11 4.34
C ARG A 959 -31.58 7.94 5.83
#